data_AF-A0A520DDW5-F1
#
_entry.id   AF-A0A520DDW5-F1
#
_cell.length_a   1.000
_cell.length_b   1.000
_cell.length_c   1.000
_cell.angle_alpha   90.00
_cell.angle_beta   90.00
_cell.angle_gamma   90.00
#
_symmetry.space_group_name_H-M   'P 1'
#
loop_
_entity.id
_entity.type
_entity.pdbx_description
1 polymer ?
#
loop_
_entity_poly.entity_id
_entity_poly.type
_entity_poly.pdbx_seq_one_letter_code
_entity_poly.pdbx_strand_id
1 'polypeptide(L)'
;MADPPSSPPLFRSFWMGGYEGADHVNGRGEPLHMRRDNGHERNAEADYAALARFGIRTIRESVGWRVSTDGRGRLDLGAVARMARLAERHGLQVIWTLQHYGHPPGVDLFGPGFVAQFADFCGAAARALKDIGGPAPVFQPMNEISFLSWAAATTDLIHPYRAGTSTQGYDLKCRLVEATLAGCDAIWAEAPDARMVHTDPAIHVAPATPDAATVDAAAALTAEQFQAWDMLAGRTEPGLGGSLRYLDVIGINYYHSSQWLHPGNAALPWHLGDPRRRPLHEVLADIWRRYGRPLFVAETGHVGDGRAQWVEDIAQAVLRCQVDSIPLEGVCLYPLVDRCDWEEPTRWHRSALWDVRGSQAAAADGPVPPDRTLNRPFADCLLRWQRLAPAPDVDAALRTLADPPSPFDADSRSIRLATRPMTTLIVFSHLRWNVACERPRQLLSRLAGRFGIVFVEEPVPNAERAVLERLQPCAGVEVLRPHVTGSAGGFHDDHLPTVQALLADYLERHALDDYWLWFCTPMAVPLAAGLVPGGIVYDCVDDLAAFRQAPQQLLQRENMLFRLADLVFAGGQSLYESRRDRHADVHCLPSSVDAAHFSRPAGTDALARAPEPAAQANLAGPRIGYFGAIDERVDLGLIRRLAADRPGWQLVMVGPVVGIDPAALPQAANIHWLGQQDHADLPAFVAGWDVCLLPFALDESTRFLSPTQTLEYMAAGKPIVGTPVRDVVTSHGAIVRIAGTPEAFVSACEQALAQPPEARAAEQRLREAALARTSWNRTAARMADLIEARDAARLAAAQADAVVSGPPPMTPAAAVA
;
A
#
# COMPACT_ATOMS: atom_id res chain seq x y z
N MET A 1 15.66 19.73 -43.58
CA MET A 1 15.19 20.96 -42.92
C MET A 1 15.82 20.97 -41.55
N ALA A 2 16.56 22.01 -41.19
CA ALA A 2 17.08 22.14 -39.83
C ALA A 2 15.87 22.26 -38.88
N ASP A 3 15.86 21.48 -37.80
CA ASP A 3 14.84 21.63 -36.76
C ASP A 3 14.80 23.08 -36.29
N PRO A 4 13.60 23.67 -36.10
CA PRO A 4 13.50 25.01 -35.56
C PRO A 4 14.21 25.05 -34.20
N PRO A 5 14.90 26.16 -33.86
CA PRO A 5 15.56 26.28 -32.56
C PRO A 5 14.53 26.05 -31.45
N SER A 6 14.76 25.04 -30.60
CA SER A 6 13.89 24.70 -29.49
C SER A 6 13.74 25.91 -28.57
N SER A 7 12.51 26.37 -28.35
CA SER A 7 12.21 27.36 -27.31
C SER A 7 12.83 26.92 -25.99
N PRO A 8 13.38 27.85 -25.18
CA PRO A 8 13.93 27.51 -23.87
C PRO A 8 12.86 26.83 -23.00
N PRO A 9 13.23 25.83 -22.19
CA PRO A 9 12.27 25.12 -21.34
C PRO A 9 11.60 26.07 -20.34
N LEU A 10 10.31 25.84 -20.07
CA LEU A 10 9.52 26.66 -19.14
C LEU A 10 10.11 26.64 -17.71
N PHE A 11 10.56 25.46 -17.28
CA PHE A 11 11.13 25.23 -15.96
C PHE A 11 12.59 24.75 -16.04
N ARG A 12 13.41 25.15 -15.06
CA ARG A 12 14.82 24.75 -14.96
C ARG A 12 15.04 23.28 -14.60
N SER A 13 14.06 22.61 -13.99
CA SER A 13 14.06 21.16 -13.81
C SER A 13 12.66 20.59 -13.99
N PHE A 14 12.58 19.39 -14.58
CA PHE A 14 11.31 18.66 -14.72
C PHE A 14 10.77 18.21 -13.36
N TRP A 15 11.61 17.56 -12.55
CA TRP A 15 11.30 17.28 -11.16
C TRP A 15 11.53 18.54 -10.34
N MET A 16 10.48 18.99 -9.66
CA MET A 16 10.44 20.20 -8.85
C MET A 16 10.11 19.82 -7.40
N GLY A 17 10.25 20.78 -6.50
CA GLY A 17 9.77 20.61 -5.14
C GLY A 17 9.08 21.84 -4.60
N GLY A 18 8.01 21.65 -3.85
CA GLY A 18 7.28 22.73 -3.22
C GLY A 18 7.39 22.70 -1.71
N TYR A 19 7.36 23.87 -1.10
CA TYR A 19 7.34 24.03 0.35
C TYR A 19 5.95 24.43 0.81
N GLU A 20 5.52 23.90 1.96
CA GLU A 20 4.19 24.18 2.49
C GLU A 20 4.02 25.68 2.79
N GLY A 21 3.05 26.29 2.11
CA GLY A 21 2.85 27.73 2.10
C GLY A 21 1.57 28.20 2.77
N ALA A 22 0.70 27.29 3.22
CA ALA A 22 -0.60 27.65 3.77
C ALA A 22 -0.48 28.61 4.97
N ASP A 23 -1.22 29.71 4.88
CA ASP A 23 -1.19 30.79 5.86
C ASP A 23 -2.57 31.30 6.26
N HIS A 24 -3.65 30.55 6.04
CA HIS A 24 -4.98 30.93 6.48
C HIS A 24 -5.15 30.87 8.01
N VAL A 25 -6.25 31.42 8.48
CA VAL A 25 -6.74 31.19 9.84
C VAL A 25 -7.60 29.93 9.79
N ASN A 26 -7.19 28.90 10.53
CA ASN A 26 -7.81 27.58 10.52
C ASN A 26 -9.23 27.60 11.15
N GLY A 27 -9.93 26.47 11.16
CA GLY A 27 -11.30 26.40 11.64
C GLY A 27 -11.50 26.77 13.10
N ARG A 28 -10.45 26.61 13.91
CA ARG A 28 -10.40 27.01 15.32
C ARG A 28 -10.06 28.47 15.56
N GLY A 29 -9.85 29.26 14.50
CA GLY A 29 -9.48 30.67 14.62
C GLY A 29 -7.98 30.88 14.87
N GLU A 30 -7.14 29.87 14.63
CA GLU A 30 -5.69 29.95 14.84
C GLU A 30 -4.98 30.30 13.53
N PRO A 31 -4.12 31.34 13.51
CA PRO A 31 -3.40 31.73 12.32
C PRO A 31 -2.24 30.76 12.02
N LEU A 32 -2.26 30.12 10.85
CA LEU A 32 -1.24 29.16 10.42
C LEU A 32 0.00 29.84 9.84
N HIS A 33 1.20 29.37 10.14
CA HIS A 33 2.41 29.82 9.45
C HIS A 33 3.31 28.61 9.15
N MET A 34 2.85 27.76 8.22
CA MET A 34 3.41 26.43 8.01
C MET A 34 4.92 26.40 7.75
N ARG A 35 5.42 27.33 6.94
CA ARG A 35 6.85 27.46 6.66
C ARG A 35 7.72 27.80 7.87
N ARG A 36 7.16 28.53 8.84
CA ARG A 36 7.81 28.80 10.12
C ARG A 36 7.70 27.57 11.02
N ASP A 37 6.52 26.96 11.04
CA ASP A 37 6.17 25.88 11.96
C ASP A 37 6.94 24.58 11.64
N ASN A 38 7.23 24.30 10.36
CA ASN A 38 8.16 23.23 9.96
C ASN A 38 9.65 23.64 9.94
N GLY A 39 9.94 24.88 10.33
CA GLY A 39 11.30 25.43 10.42
C GLY A 39 11.98 25.74 9.08
N HIS A 40 11.29 25.64 7.95
CA HIS A 40 11.87 25.92 6.64
C HIS A 40 12.35 27.38 6.52
N GLU A 41 11.58 28.36 7.02
CA GLU A 41 11.98 29.78 6.96
C GLU A 41 13.36 30.03 7.61
N ARG A 42 13.65 29.34 8.73
CA ARG A 42 14.93 29.42 9.43
C ARG A 42 16.05 28.65 8.71
N ASN A 43 15.71 27.55 8.07
CA ASN A 43 16.64 26.57 7.52
C ASN A 43 16.77 26.62 6.00
N ALA A 44 16.19 27.64 5.34
CA ALA A 44 16.03 27.69 3.88
C ALA A 44 17.33 27.47 3.10
N GLU A 45 18.47 27.98 3.59
CA GLU A 45 19.76 27.83 2.89
C GLU A 45 20.21 26.37 2.82
N ALA A 46 20.07 25.64 3.93
CA ALA A 46 20.38 24.23 3.98
C ALA A 46 19.34 23.41 3.19
N ASP A 47 18.05 23.73 3.34
CA ASP A 47 16.98 23.06 2.60
C ASP A 47 17.15 23.23 1.07
N TYR A 48 17.56 24.41 0.59
CA TYR A 48 17.86 24.67 -0.83
C TYR A 48 19.16 24.00 -1.29
N ALA A 49 20.22 24.04 -0.48
CA ALA A 49 21.47 23.35 -0.79
C ALA A 49 21.25 21.83 -0.97
N ALA A 50 20.38 21.25 -0.15
CA ALA A 50 20.05 19.83 -0.18
C ALA A 50 19.35 19.39 -1.47
N LEU A 51 18.77 20.30 -2.25
CA LEU A 51 18.14 20.01 -3.55
C LEU A 51 19.13 19.63 -4.64
N ALA A 52 20.38 20.10 -4.53
CA ALA A 52 21.40 19.85 -5.54
C ALA A 52 21.66 18.36 -5.78
N ARG A 53 21.54 17.53 -4.73
CA ARG A 53 21.72 16.07 -4.84
C ARG A 53 20.61 15.36 -5.64
N PHE A 54 19.49 16.02 -5.86
CA PHE A 54 18.35 15.51 -6.64
C PHE A 54 18.19 16.23 -7.98
N GLY A 55 19.14 17.09 -8.36
CA GLY A 55 19.03 17.88 -9.59
C GLY A 55 17.82 18.82 -9.64
N ILE A 56 17.17 19.10 -8.51
CA ILE A 56 16.02 20.00 -8.45
C ILE A 56 16.53 21.44 -8.58
N ARG A 57 15.99 22.16 -9.57
CA ARG A 57 16.34 23.54 -9.93
C ARG A 57 15.12 24.46 -10.05
N THR A 58 13.92 23.92 -10.02
CA THR A 58 12.66 24.67 -9.91
C THR A 58 11.97 24.32 -8.60
N ILE A 59 11.56 25.33 -7.83
CA ILE A 59 10.81 25.16 -6.58
C ILE A 59 9.55 26.00 -6.56
N ARG A 60 8.60 25.62 -5.71
CA ARG A 60 7.39 26.40 -5.44
C ARG A 60 7.41 26.94 -4.01
N GLU A 61 7.27 28.25 -3.88
CA GLU A 61 7.32 28.99 -2.61
C GLU A 61 6.12 29.92 -2.51
N SER A 62 5.60 30.11 -1.30
CA SER A 62 4.56 31.11 -1.03
C SER A 62 5.17 32.49 -0.74
N VAL A 63 4.50 33.58 -1.10
CA VAL A 63 4.75 34.91 -0.51
C VAL A 63 3.95 35.02 0.78
N GLY A 64 2.70 34.53 0.75
CA GLY A 64 1.80 34.48 1.89
C GLY A 64 1.27 35.87 2.22
N TRP A 65 0.07 36.19 1.74
CA TRP A 65 -0.50 37.52 1.88
C TRP A 65 -0.74 37.90 3.34
N ARG A 66 -1.23 36.97 4.18
CA ARG A 66 -1.46 37.23 5.59
C ARG A 66 -0.14 37.40 6.34
N VAL A 67 0.80 36.48 6.12
CA VAL A 67 2.10 36.51 6.85
C VAL A 67 3.00 37.67 6.43
N SER A 68 2.84 38.18 5.20
CA SER A 68 3.52 39.38 4.71
C SER A 68 2.84 40.68 5.15
N THR A 69 1.76 40.63 5.94
CA THR A 69 1.04 41.83 6.38
C THR A 69 1.08 41.94 7.91
N ASP A 70 1.57 43.09 8.41
CA ASP A 70 1.63 43.34 9.85
C ASP A 70 0.22 43.57 10.45
N GLY A 71 0.12 43.55 11.79
CA GLY A 71 -1.15 43.76 12.50
C GLY A 71 -1.79 45.15 12.30
N ARG A 72 -1.14 46.06 11.55
CA ARG A 72 -1.66 47.38 11.16
C ARG A 72 -2.04 47.42 9.67
N GLY A 73 -1.99 46.30 8.96
CA GLY A 73 -2.31 46.22 7.54
C GLY A 73 -1.17 46.67 6.60
N ARG A 74 0.07 46.83 7.10
CA ARG A 74 1.21 47.23 6.28
C ARG A 74 1.97 46.02 5.78
N LEU A 75 2.33 46.05 4.50
CA LEU A 75 3.05 44.97 3.84
C LEU A 75 4.56 44.98 4.19
N ASP A 76 5.10 43.82 4.59
CA ASP A 76 6.53 43.55 4.78
C ASP A 76 6.97 42.36 3.92
N LEU A 77 7.64 42.66 2.81
CA LEU A 77 8.18 41.67 1.87
C LEU A 77 9.67 41.38 2.10
N GLY A 78 10.23 41.83 3.23
CA GLY A 78 11.66 41.68 3.52
C GLY A 78 12.11 40.23 3.62
N ALA A 79 11.30 39.35 4.23
CA ALA A 79 11.58 37.92 4.32
C ALA A 79 11.56 37.24 2.94
N VAL A 80 10.56 37.56 2.13
CA VAL A 80 10.39 37.06 0.76
C VAL A 80 11.57 37.47 -0.12
N ALA A 81 11.99 38.74 -0.06
CA ALA A 81 13.16 39.21 -0.80
C ALA A 81 14.47 38.54 -0.34
N ARG A 82 14.61 38.16 0.94
CA ARG A 82 15.77 37.38 1.41
C ARG A 82 15.75 35.95 0.85
N MET A 83 14.58 35.28 0.90
CA MET A 83 14.41 33.93 0.34
C MET A 83 14.66 33.90 -1.16
N ALA A 84 14.19 34.90 -1.89
CA ALA A 84 14.40 35.02 -3.32
C ALA A 84 15.89 35.16 -3.70
N ARG A 85 16.63 36.04 -3.01
CA ARG A 85 18.10 36.16 -3.21
C ARG A 85 18.84 34.89 -2.82
N LEU A 86 18.36 34.17 -1.81
CA LEU A 86 18.92 32.89 -1.42
C LEU A 86 18.68 31.82 -2.51
N ALA A 87 17.46 31.73 -3.03
CA ALA A 87 17.13 30.82 -4.14
C ALA A 87 18.00 31.12 -5.38
N GLU A 88 18.17 32.40 -5.72
CA GLU A 88 19.07 32.86 -6.80
C GLU A 88 20.52 32.37 -6.59
N ARG A 89 21.08 32.51 -5.38
CA ARG A 89 22.44 32.02 -5.06
C ARG A 89 22.60 30.51 -5.28
N HIS A 90 21.54 29.74 -5.08
CA HIS A 90 21.53 28.30 -5.34
C HIS A 90 21.13 27.93 -6.79
N GLY A 91 20.95 28.93 -7.66
CA GLY A 91 20.57 28.74 -9.05
C GLY A 91 19.13 28.25 -9.25
N LEU A 92 18.27 28.41 -8.25
CA LEU A 92 16.88 27.95 -8.28
C LEU A 92 15.99 28.95 -9.02
N GLN A 93 15.06 28.44 -9.83
CA GLN A 93 13.88 29.18 -10.29
C GLN A 93 12.76 28.97 -9.29
N VAL A 94 12.06 30.05 -8.93
CA VAL A 94 10.96 29.99 -7.96
C VAL A 94 9.64 30.31 -8.66
N ILE A 95 8.64 29.45 -8.44
CA ILE A 95 7.23 29.71 -8.73
C ILE A 95 6.62 30.31 -7.46
N TRP A 96 6.28 31.60 -7.50
CA TRP A 96 5.81 32.36 -6.34
C TRP A 96 4.29 32.31 -6.23
N THR A 97 3.77 31.53 -5.27
CA THR A 97 2.36 31.53 -4.88
C THR A 97 2.06 32.73 -3.98
N LEU A 98 1.31 33.72 -4.46
CA LEU A 98 1.12 34.96 -3.72
C LEU A 98 0.16 34.79 -2.54
N GLN A 99 -1.02 34.21 -2.78
CA GLN A 99 -1.97 33.80 -1.74
C GLN A 99 -2.09 32.27 -1.69
N HIS A 100 -1.75 31.70 -0.53
CA HIS A 100 -1.96 30.30 -0.22
C HIS A 100 -3.02 30.19 0.89
N TYR A 101 -4.26 30.50 0.50
CA TYR A 101 -5.49 30.59 1.30
C TYR A 101 -5.59 31.80 2.24
N GLY A 102 -4.50 32.23 2.89
CA GLY A 102 -4.55 33.30 3.88
C GLY A 102 -4.70 34.70 3.30
N HIS A 103 -5.45 35.54 4.01
CA HIS A 103 -5.58 36.97 3.74
C HIS A 103 -5.41 37.77 5.05
N PRO A 104 -5.02 39.06 4.99
CA PRO A 104 -4.82 39.88 6.18
C PRO A 104 -6.09 40.04 7.03
N PRO A 105 -5.96 40.32 8.34
CA PRO A 105 -7.09 40.66 9.20
C PRO A 105 -7.87 41.87 8.64
N GLY A 106 -9.20 41.78 8.66
CA GLY A 106 -10.09 42.84 8.16
C GLY A 106 -10.36 42.82 6.65
N VAL A 107 -9.70 41.94 5.90
CA VAL A 107 -10.10 41.64 4.52
C VAL A 107 -11.26 40.63 4.55
N ASP A 108 -12.37 41.00 3.92
CA ASP A 108 -13.51 40.11 3.68
C ASP A 108 -13.49 39.69 2.20
N LEU A 109 -13.41 38.38 1.93
CA LEU A 109 -13.34 37.85 0.56
C LEU A 109 -14.62 38.13 -0.25
N PHE A 110 -15.76 38.35 0.42
CA PHE A 110 -17.00 38.80 -0.21
C PHE A 110 -17.10 40.33 -0.33
N GLY A 111 -16.23 41.04 0.39
CA GLY A 111 -16.27 42.48 0.51
C GLY A 111 -15.97 43.21 -0.80
N PRO A 112 -16.45 44.46 -0.97
CA PRO A 112 -16.21 45.26 -2.17
C PRO A 112 -14.74 45.67 -2.36
N GLY A 113 -13.94 45.69 -1.29
CA GLY A 113 -12.53 46.11 -1.33
C GLY A 113 -11.52 45.01 -1.65
N PHE A 114 -11.92 43.73 -1.60
CA PHE A 114 -11.00 42.60 -1.69
C PHE A 114 -10.20 42.57 -3.00
N VAL A 115 -10.87 42.72 -4.15
CA VAL A 115 -10.24 42.68 -5.48
C VAL A 115 -9.11 43.70 -5.60
N ALA A 116 -9.36 44.95 -5.19
CA ALA A 116 -8.37 46.03 -5.25
C ALA A 116 -7.20 45.78 -4.29
N GLN A 117 -7.49 45.38 -3.05
CA GLN A 117 -6.45 45.10 -2.04
C GLN A 117 -5.54 43.93 -2.46
N PHE A 118 -6.13 42.89 -3.07
CA PHE A 118 -5.39 41.76 -3.57
C PHE A 118 -4.53 42.13 -4.78
N ALA A 119 -5.05 42.93 -5.71
CA ALA A 119 -4.28 43.45 -6.84
C ALA A 119 -3.10 44.33 -6.38
N ASP A 120 -3.31 45.21 -5.41
CA ASP A 120 -2.25 46.04 -4.81
C ASP A 120 -1.14 45.18 -4.19
N PHE A 121 -1.52 44.13 -3.45
CA PHE A 121 -0.57 43.16 -2.91
C PHE A 121 0.20 42.44 -4.01
N CYS A 122 -0.47 41.99 -5.07
CA CYS A 122 0.16 41.30 -6.19
C CYS A 122 1.20 42.18 -6.89
N GLY A 123 0.87 43.44 -7.18
CA GLY A 123 1.81 44.40 -7.73
C GLY A 123 2.98 44.70 -6.79
N ALA A 124 2.73 44.86 -5.49
CA ALA A 124 3.80 45.08 -4.52
C ALA A 124 4.76 43.88 -4.41
N ALA A 125 4.23 42.65 -4.42
CA ALA A 125 5.03 41.42 -4.44
C ALA A 125 5.88 41.32 -5.71
N ALA A 126 5.28 41.57 -6.88
CA ALA A 126 6.01 41.59 -8.15
C ALA A 126 7.13 42.64 -8.15
N ARG A 127 6.85 43.85 -7.66
CA ARG A 127 7.85 44.92 -7.55
C ARG A 127 9.01 44.55 -6.63
N ALA A 128 8.76 43.85 -5.53
CA ALA A 128 9.82 43.43 -4.62
C ALA A 128 10.72 42.32 -5.20
N LEU A 129 10.21 41.55 -6.16
CA LEU A 129 10.87 40.39 -6.76
C LEU A 129 11.49 40.66 -8.13
N LYS A 130 11.04 41.70 -8.87
CA LYS A 130 11.43 41.94 -10.27
C LYS A 130 12.92 42.19 -10.49
N ASP A 131 13.61 42.77 -9.51
CA ASP A 131 15.03 43.15 -9.60
C ASP A 131 15.98 42.07 -9.04
N ILE A 132 15.44 40.93 -8.59
CA ILE A 132 16.24 39.80 -8.11
C ILE A 132 16.63 38.99 -9.34
N GLY A 133 17.94 38.79 -9.56
CA GLY A 133 18.44 38.20 -10.80
C GLY A 133 17.98 36.75 -10.98
N GLY A 134 18.06 36.26 -12.22
CA GLY A 134 17.58 34.93 -12.59
C GLY A 134 16.70 34.92 -13.84
N PRO A 135 15.96 33.83 -14.08
CA PRO A 135 14.98 33.76 -15.17
C PRO A 135 13.77 34.64 -14.85
N ALA A 136 12.93 34.93 -15.86
CA ALA A 136 11.69 35.69 -15.67
C ALA A 136 10.85 35.07 -14.52
N PRO A 137 10.30 35.91 -13.62
CA PRO A 137 9.58 35.42 -12.46
C PRO A 137 8.29 34.72 -12.90
N VAL A 138 8.02 33.57 -12.26
CA VAL A 138 6.79 32.82 -12.45
C VAL A 138 5.90 33.07 -11.23
N PHE A 139 4.73 33.63 -11.44
CA PHE A 139 3.78 33.95 -10.38
C PHE A 139 2.56 33.06 -10.46
N GLN A 140 2.05 32.73 -9.28
CA GLN A 140 0.74 32.16 -9.10
C GLN A 140 -0.01 33.09 -8.16
N PRO A 141 -0.93 33.94 -8.67
CA PRO A 141 -1.63 34.89 -7.81
C PRO A 141 -2.35 34.18 -6.65
N MET A 142 -3.05 33.09 -6.93
CA MET A 142 -3.84 32.37 -5.92
C MET A 142 -3.71 30.85 -6.06
N ASN A 143 -3.61 30.15 -4.93
CA ASN A 143 -3.67 28.67 -4.86
C ASN A 143 -5.11 28.17 -4.78
N GLU A 144 -5.42 27.21 -5.64
CA GLU A 144 -6.66 26.43 -5.66
C GLU A 144 -7.92 27.28 -5.45
N ILE A 145 -8.26 28.12 -6.43
CA ILE A 145 -9.47 28.95 -6.38
C ILE A 145 -10.70 28.09 -6.10
N SER A 146 -10.80 26.91 -6.73
CA SER A 146 -11.93 26.00 -6.52
C SER A 146 -11.93 25.42 -5.11
N PHE A 147 -10.78 24.97 -4.58
CA PHE A 147 -10.69 24.50 -3.19
C PHE A 147 -11.05 25.60 -2.20
N LEU A 148 -10.47 26.79 -2.32
CA LEU A 148 -10.73 27.90 -1.40
C LEU A 148 -12.22 28.29 -1.41
N SER A 149 -12.84 28.33 -2.59
CA SER A 149 -14.26 28.63 -2.72
C SER A 149 -15.14 27.58 -2.05
N TRP A 150 -14.80 26.29 -2.18
CA TRP A 150 -15.49 25.18 -1.52
C TRP A 150 -15.26 25.17 -0.01
N ALA A 151 -14.01 25.32 0.43
CA ALA A 151 -13.61 25.28 1.82
C ALA A 151 -14.26 26.41 2.61
N ALA A 152 -14.24 27.64 2.08
CA ALA A 152 -14.87 28.79 2.73
C ALA A 152 -16.40 28.70 2.75
N ALA A 153 -17.05 28.13 1.72
CA ALA A 153 -18.50 28.13 1.62
C ALA A 153 -19.19 26.92 2.26
N THR A 154 -18.51 25.77 2.35
CA THR A 154 -19.15 24.49 2.70
C THR A 154 -18.48 23.75 3.85
N THR A 155 -17.34 24.25 4.34
CA THR A 155 -16.61 23.66 5.45
C THR A 155 -16.36 24.70 6.54
N ASP A 156 -15.73 24.28 7.64
CA ASP A 156 -15.27 25.18 8.69
C ASP A 156 -13.74 25.41 8.63
N LEU A 157 -13.04 24.98 7.57
CA LEU A 157 -11.56 25.02 7.48
C LEU A 157 -10.99 26.45 7.39
N ILE A 158 -11.73 27.40 6.82
CA ILE A 158 -11.25 28.77 6.56
C ILE A 158 -12.05 29.76 7.41
N HIS A 159 -11.47 30.26 8.49
CA HIS A 159 -12.10 31.29 9.32
C HIS A 159 -12.07 32.68 8.64
N PRO A 160 -13.12 33.53 8.77
CA PRO A 160 -14.30 33.39 9.63
C PRO A 160 -15.50 32.66 9.01
N TYR A 161 -15.34 32.04 7.84
CA TYR A 161 -16.44 31.42 7.11
C TYR A 161 -16.86 30.08 7.73
N ARG A 162 -18.14 29.72 7.59
CA ARG A 162 -18.79 28.57 8.23
C ARG A 162 -19.82 27.93 7.29
N ALA A 163 -20.02 26.61 7.42
CA ALA A 163 -20.99 25.89 6.61
C ALA A 163 -22.45 26.31 6.88
N GLY A 164 -23.28 26.38 5.84
CA GLY A 164 -24.75 26.46 5.96
C GLY A 164 -25.40 27.85 5.86
N THR A 165 -24.67 28.91 5.60
CA THR A 165 -25.25 30.22 5.26
C THR A 165 -25.47 30.30 3.74
N SER A 166 -26.69 29.98 3.30
CA SER A 166 -27.14 29.79 1.90
C SER A 166 -26.46 30.64 0.80
N THR A 167 -25.96 29.94 -0.24
CA THR A 167 -25.45 30.37 -1.57
C THR A 167 -24.30 31.37 -1.61
N GLN A 168 -23.05 30.89 -1.67
CA GLN A 168 -21.86 31.74 -1.90
C GLN A 168 -20.64 31.07 -2.54
N GLY A 169 -20.52 29.73 -2.64
CA GLY A 169 -19.31 29.09 -3.16
C GLY A 169 -18.98 29.46 -4.61
N TYR A 170 -19.98 29.41 -5.50
CA TYR A 170 -19.81 29.86 -6.88
C TYR A 170 -19.58 31.37 -7.00
N ASP A 171 -20.29 32.18 -6.22
CA ASP A 171 -20.11 33.65 -6.22
C ASP A 171 -18.73 34.04 -5.70
N LEU A 172 -18.25 33.38 -4.64
CA LEU A 172 -16.90 33.51 -4.15
C LEU A 172 -15.90 33.09 -5.21
N LYS A 173 -16.13 31.97 -5.91
CA LYS A 173 -15.28 31.54 -7.03
C LYS A 173 -15.17 32.63 -8.09
N CYS A 174 -16.28 33.21 -8.54
CA CYS A 174 -16.29 34.34 -9.47
C CYS A 174 -15.48 35.53 -8.94
N ARG A 175 -15.64 35.85 -7.65
CA ARG A 175 -14.93 36.95 -6.99
C ARG A 175 -13.42 36.71 -6.85
N LEU A 176 -13.01 35.50 -6.53
CA LEU A 176 -11.61 35.08 -6.47
C LEU A 176 -10.98 35.09 -7.87
N VAL A 177 -11.73 34.72 -8.92
CA VAL A 177 -11.29 34.86 -10.31
C VAL A 177 -11.14 36.33 -10.68
N GLU A 178 -12.10 37.20 -10.36
CA GLU A 178 -12.00 38.65 -10.58
C GLU A 178 -10.73 39.24 -9.92
N ALA A 179 -10.49 38.88 -8.65
CA ALA A 179 -9.29 39.28 -7.93
C ALA A 179 -8.01 38.74 -8.60
N THR A 180 -8.03 37.49 -9.06
CA THR A 180 -6.91 36.86 -9.77
C THR A 180 -6.59 37.58 -11.07
N LEU A 181 -7.60 37.95 -11.88
CA LEU A 181 -7.42 38.71 -13.11
C LEU A 181 -6.80 40.09 -12.84
N ALA A 182 -7.33 40.82 -11.85
CA ALA A 182 -6.78 42.11 -11.44
C ALA A 182 -5.34 41.97 -10.89
N GLY A 183 -5.05 40.90 -10.15
CA GLY A 183 -3.72 40.54 -9.67
C GLY A 183 -2.73 40.29 -10.80
N CYS A 184 -3.13 39.53 -11.84
CA CYS A 184 -2.30 39.32 -13.03
C CYS A 184 -1.95 40.64 -13.72
N ASP A 185 -2.92 41.54 -13.90
CA ASP A 185 -2.69 42.84 -14.52
C ASP A 185 -1.75 43.72 -13.67
N ALA A 186 -1.90 43.70 -12.34
CA ALA A 186 -1.01 44.41 -11.42
C ALA A 186 0.42 43.85 -11.44
N ILE A 187 0.59 42.52 -11.56
CA ILE A 187 1.91 41.89 -11.70
C ILE A 187 2.54 42.29 -13.03
N TRP A 188 1.82 42.19 -14.15
CA TRP A 188 2.37 42.56 -15.47
C TRP A 188 2.71 44.03 -15.60
N ALA A 189 2.03 44.91 -14.86
CA ALA A 189 2.40 46.32 -14.78
C ALA A 189 3.80 46.54 -14.17
N GLU A 190 4.24 45.64 -13.28
CA GLU A 190 5.55 45.71 -12.62
C GLU A 190 6.61 44.81 -13.26
N ALA A 191 6.19 43.67 -13.81
CA ALA A 191 7.02 42.65 -14.45
C ALA A 191 6.35 42.16 -15.75
N PRO A 192 6.51 42.87 -16.87
CA PRO A 192 5.82 42.57 -18.13
C PRO A 192 6.11 41.17 -18.70
N ASP A 193 7.29 40.62 -18.43
CA ASP A 193 7.73 39.31 -18.91
C ASP A 193 7.35 38.15 -17.96
N ALA A 194 6.60 38.44 -16.88
CA ALA A 194 6.18 37.44 -15.91
C ALA A 194 5.25 36.39 -16.52
N ARG A 195 5.44 35.14 -16.13
CA ARG A 195 4.56 34.01 -16.48
C ARG A 195 3.53 33.78 -15.38
N MET A 196 2.32 33.40 -15.77
CA MET A 196 1.22 33.12 -14.83
C MET A 196 0.95 31.62 -14.73
N VAL A 197 0.97 31.11 -13.52
CA VAL A 197 0.58 29.75 -13.17
C VAL A 197 -0.75 29.80 -12.43
N HIS A 198 -1.70 28.97 -12.83
CA HIS A 198 -2.96 28.79 -12.10
C HIS A 198 -3.12 27.33 -11.71
N THR A 199 -3.10 27.07 -10.40
CA THR A 199 -3.22 25.71 -9.86
C THR A 199 -4.58 25.48 -9.23
N ASP A 200 -5.16 24.32 -9.54
CA ASP A 200 -6.43 23.86 -8.95
C ASP A 200 -6.42 22.31 -8.90
N PRO A 201 -7.23 21.66 -8.04
CA PRO A 201 -7.31 20.22 -7.96
C PRO A 201 -7.85 19.61 -9.26
N ALA A 202 -7.16 18.60 -9.78
CA ALA A 202 -7.76 17.70 -10.77
C ALA A 202 -8.43 16.54 -10.04
N ILE A 203 -9.70 16.28 -10.38
CA ILE A 203 -10.53 15.29 -9.69
C ILE A 203 -11.23 14.35 -10.68
N HIS A 204 -11.63 13.18 -10.18
CA HIS A 204 -12.57 12.30 -10.88
C HIS A 204 -13.57 11.71 -9.90
N VAL A 205 -14.85 11.96 -10.16
CA VAL A 205 -15.95 11.42 -9.37
C VAL A 205 -16.56 10.27 -10.16
N ALA A 206 -16.49 9.06 -9.61
CA ALA A 206 -17.05 7.88 -10.21
C ALA A 206 -18.44 7.56 -9.64
N PRO A 207 -19.36 7.00 -10.44
CA PRO A 207 -20.67 6.61 -9.95
C PRO A 207 -20.57 5.34 -9.08
N ALA A 208 -21.23 5.34 -7.92
CA ALA A 208 -21.32 4.18 -7.03
C ALA A 208 -22.19 3.07 -7.61
N THR A 209 -23.18 3.45 -8.43
CA THR A 209 -24.13 2.56 -9.10
C THR A 209 -24.22 2.93 -10.59
N PRO A 210 -24.48 1.96 -11.49
CA PRO A 210 -24.48 2.21 -12.93
C PRO A 210 -25.77 2.86 -13.46
N ASP A 211 -26.63 3.40 -12.61
CA ASP A 211 -27.85 4.07 -13.05
C ASP A 211 -27.56 5.46 -13.64
N ALA A 212 -28.35 5.86 -14.62
CA ALA A 212 -28.11 7.08 -15.39
C ALA A 212 -28.06 8.35 -14.53
N ALA A 213 -28.92 8.47 -13.51
CA ALA A 213 -28.96 9.66 -12.67
C ALA A 213 -27.67 9.81 -11.84
N THR A 214 -27.17 8.71 -11.26
CA THR A 214 -25.91 8.71 -10.52
C THR A 214 -24.71 8.97 -11.43
N VAL A 215 -24.70 8.40 -12.64
CA VAL A 215 -23.67 8.64 -13.66
C VAL A 215 -23.62 10.12 -14.06
N ASP A 216 -24.76 10.72 -14.38
CA ASP A 216 -24.85 12.12 -14.79
C ASP A 216 -24.43 13.06 -13.65
N ALA A 217 -24.83 12.77 -12.40
CA ALA A 217 -24.43 13.55 -11.24
C ALA A 217 -22.92 13.47 -10.96
N ALA A 218 -22.32 12.28 -11.05
CA ALA A 218 -20.88 12.11 -10.90
C ALA A 218 -20.09 12.84 -12.01
N ALA A 219 -20.58 12.81 -13.25
CA ALA A 219 -20.00 13.56 -14.35
C ALA A 219 -20.09 15.08 -14.15
N ALA A 220 -21.22 15.58 -13.65
CA ALA A 220 -21.41 17.00 -13.34
C ALA A 220 -20.43 17.48 -12.25
N LEU A 221 -20.28 16.71 -11.17
CA LEU A 221 -19.31 17.01 -10.10
C LEU A 221 -17.86 17.00 -10.62
N THR A 222 -17.51 16.03 -11.47
CA THR A 222 -16.19 15.99 -12.11
C THR A 222 -15.96 17.25 -12.96
N ALA A 223 -16.98 17.76 -13.65
CA ALA A 223 -16.85 18.94 -14.49
C ALA A 223 -16.63 20.25 -13.70
N GLU A 224 -16.97 20.30 -12.40
CA GLU A 224 -16.77 21.49 -11.56
C GLU A 224 -15.30 21.91 -11.44
N GLN A 225 -14.36 20.96 -11.60
CA GLN A 225 -12.92 21.20 -11.59
C GLN A 225 -12.47 22.22 -12.65
N PHE A 226 -13.24 22.38 -13.73
CA PHE A 226 -12.90 23.28 -14.83
C PHE A 226 -13.41 24.71 -14.62
N GLN A 227 -14.29 24.96 -13.64
CA GLN A 227 -15.00 26.24 -13.55
C GLN A 227 -14.06 27.45 -13.40
N ALA A 228 -13.07 27.40 -12.50
CA ALA A 228 -12.16 28.52 -12.29
C ALA A 228 -11.28 28.77 -13.53
N TRP A 229 -10.75 27.72 -14.16
CA TRP A 229 -9.97 27.84 -15.39
C TRP A 229 -10.82 28.30 -16.58
N ASP A 230 -12.07 27.87 -16.68
CA ASP A 230 -13.00 28.33 -17.72
C ASP A 230 -13.30 29.83 -17.57
N MET A 231 -13.51 30.31 -16.34
CA MET A 231 -13.70 31.75 -16.06
C MET A 231 -12.43 32.55 -16.39
N LEU A 232 -11.25 32.08 -15.94
CA LEU A 232 -9.96 32.72 -16.24
C LEU A 232 -9.70 32.78 -17.76
N ALA A 233 -10.04 31.71 -18.49
CA ALA A 233 -9.89 31.64 -19.94
C ALA A 233 -10.96 32.43 -20.73
N GLY A 234 -11.98 32.99 -20.04
CA GLY A 234 -13.09 33.71 -20.67
C GLY A 234 -14.10 32.80 -21.40
N ARG A 235 -14.15 31.52 -21.05
CA ARG A 235 -15.09 30.53 -21.61
C ARG A 235 -16.44 30.57 -20.92
N THR A 236 -16.46 30.96 -19.65
CA THR A 236 -17.65 31.18 -18.82
C THR A 236 -17.54 32.53 -18.11
N GLU A 237 -18.66 33.06 -17.61
CA GLU A 237 -18.73 34.35 -16.89
C GLU A 237 -18.02 35.51 -17.62
N PRO A 238 -18.43 35.88 -18.86
CA PRO A 238 -17.74 36.89 -19.67
C PRO A 238 -17.67 38.27 -18.99
N GLY A 239 -18.55 38.55 -18.02
CA GLY A 239 -18.52 39.78 -17.23
C GLY A 239 -17.27 39.95 -16.36
N LEU A 240 -16.53 38.86 -16.06
CA LEU A 240 -15.28 38.91 -15.30
C LEU A 240 -14.09 39.44 -16.13
N GLY A 241 -14.19 39.44 -17.47
CA GLY A 241 -13.10 39.90 -18.34
C GLY A 241 -11.97 38.88 -18.56
N GLY A 242 -12.21 37.61 -18.24
CA GLY A 242 -11.27 36.52 -18.50
C GLY A 242 -10.93 36.36 -19.99
N SER A 243 -9.74 35.84 -20.26
CA SER A 243 -9.30 35.48 -21.61
C SER A 243 -8.17 34.46 -21.52
N LEU A 244 -7.96 33.68 -22.59
CA LEU A 244 -6.96 32.62 -22.59
C LEU A 244 -5.54 33.10 -22.20
N ARG A 245 -5.22 34.40 -22.40
CA ARG A 245 -3.95 35.01 -21.99
C ARG A 245 -3.68 34.87 -20.48
N TYR A 246 -4.73 34.94 -19.64
CA TYR A 246 -4.60 34.85 -18.19
C TYR A 246 -4.31 33.41 -17.77
N LEU A 247 -4.94 32.43 -18.43
CA LEU A 247 -4.63 31.02 -18.25
C LEU A 247 -3.35 30.64 -19.02
N ASP A 248 -2.19 31.16 -18.60
CA ASP A 248 -0.90 30.98 -19.28
C ASP A 248 -0.33 29.56 -19.10
N VAL A 249 -0.09 29.13 -17.85
CA VAL A 249 0.36 27.79 -17.48
C VAL A 249 -0.61 27.17 -16.49
N ILE A 250 -0.98 25.91 -16.71
CA ILE A 250 -1.91 25.18 -15.83
C ILE A 250 -1.11 24.29 -14.88
N GLY A 251 -1.26 24.51 -13.59
CA GLY A 251 -0.74 23.61 -12.56
C GLY A 251 -1.82 22.68 -12.04
N ILE A 252 -1.51 21.40 -11.90
CA ILE A 252 -2.45 20.39 -11.43
C ILE A 252 -2.07 19.95 -10.02
N ASN A 253 -2.97 20.13 -9.07
CA ASN A 253 -2.85 19.52 -7.75
C ASN A 253 -3.54 18.13 -7.79
N TYR A 254 -2.77 17.07 -7.58
CA TYR A 254 -3.26 15.70 -7.71
C TYR A 254 -2.69 14.79 -6.63
N TYR A 255 -3.58 14.13 -5.90
CA TYR A 255 -3.27 13.28 -4.76
C TYR A 255 -3.99 11.93 -4.87
N HIS A 256 -3.58 10.98 -4.03
CA HIS A 256 -4.19 9.65 -3.95
C HIS A 256 -5.71 9.69 -3.70
N SER A 257 -6.18 10.72 -2.99
CA SER A 257 -7.59 11.00 -2.67
C SER A 257 -8.35 11.83 -3.71
N SER A 258 -7.73 12.24 -4.83
CA SER A 258 -8.38 13.05 -5.88
C SER A 258 -9.55 12.36 -6.60
N GLN A 259 -9.85 11.10 -6.27
CA GLN A 259 -10.94 10.36 -6.89
C GLN A 259 -11.81 9.65 -5.86
N TRP A 260 -13.13 9.74 -6.01
CA TRP A 260 -14.10 9.22 -5.04
C TRP A 260 -15.43 8.82 -5.69
N LEU A 261 -16.28 8.13 -4.91
CA LEU A 261 -17.59 7.66 -5.34
C LEU A 261 -18.70 8.71 -5.08
N HIS A 262 -19.65 8.79 -6.00
CA HIS A 262 -20.91 9.49 -5.81
C HIS A 262 -22.11 8.53 -5.96
N PRO A 263 -23.11 8.57 -5.06
CA PRO A 263 -23.13 9.31 -3.80
C PRO A 263 -22.17 8.71 -2.75
N GLY A 264 -21.95 9.43 -1.64
CA GLY A 264 -21.25 8.91 -0.46
C GLY A 264 -19.82 9.43 -0.26
N ASN A 265 -19.20 10.03 -1.27
CA ASN A 265 -17.86 10.66 -1.21
C ASN A 265 -16.75 9.75 -0.68
N ALA A 266 -16.93 8.42 -0.78
CA ALA A 266 -15.91 7.46 -0.37
C ALA A 266 -14.74 7.53 -1.35
N ALA A 267 -13.53 7.83 -0.85
CA ALA A 267 -12.33 7.86 -1.66
C ALA A 267 -12.10 6.50 -2.33
N LEU A 268 -11.78 6.51 -3.62
CA LEU A 268 -11.39 5.31 -4.34
C LEU A 268 -9.95 4.97 -3.97
N PRO A 269 -9.65 3.80 -3.39
CA PRO A 269 -8.28 3.47 -3.00
C PRO A 269 -7.36 3.38 -4.23
N TRP A 270 -6.31 4.19 -4.26
CA TRP A 270 -5.41 4.27 -5.42
C TRP A 270 -4.65 2.96 -5.69
N HIS A 271 -4.22 2.27 -4.64
CA HIS A 271 -3.37 1.08 -4.73
C HIS A 271 -4.12 -0.24 -4.98
N LEU A 272 -5.46 -0.21 -5.04
CA LEU A 272 -6.30 -1.40 -5.24
C LEU A 272 -6.63 -1.67 -6.71
N GLY A 273 -6.21 -0.80 -7.63
CA GLY A 273 -6.52 -0.96 -9.04
C GLY A 273 -8.03 -0.96 -9.31
N ASP A 274 -8.81 -0.19 -8.53
CA ASP A 274 -10.25 -0.09 -8.72
C ASP A 274 -10.54 0.38 -10.15
N PRO A 275 -11.27 -0.40 -10.96
CA PRO A 275 -11.47 -0.11 -12.39
C PRO A 275 -12.27 1.18 -12.63
N ARG A 276 -12.89 1.75 -11.59
CA ARG A 276 -13.58 3.04 -11.65
C ARG A 276 -12.64 4.22 -11.51
N ARG A 277 -11.39 4.03 -11.07
CA ARG A 277 -10.39 5.09 -11.08
C ARG A 277 -9.93 5.36 -12.51
N ARG A 278 -9.72 6.63 -12.83
CA ARG A 278 -9.10 7.05 -14.08
C ARG A 278 -7.59 7.25 -13.89
N PRO A 279 -6.74 6.70 -14.78
CA PRO A 279 -5.32 6.97 -14.77
C PRO A 279 -5.00 8.47 -14.91
N LEU A 280 -3.95 8.95 -14.23
CA LEU A 280 -3.59 10.37 -14.24
C LEU A 280 -3.30 10.90 -15.66
N HIS A 281 -2.64 10.12 -16.52
CA HIS A 281 -2.33 10.56 -17.88
C HIS A 281 -3.59 10.90 -18.69
N GLU A 282 -4.70 10.19 -18.49
CA GLU A 282 -5.97 10.50 -19.16
C GLU A 282 -6.60 11.79 -18.63
N VAL A 283 -6.52 12.02 -17.31
CA VAL A 283 -7.00 13.26 -16.68
C VAL A 283 -6.22 14.46 -17.23
N LEU A 284 -4.89 14.34 -17.32
CA LEU A 284 -4.02 15.35 -17.94
C LEU A 284 -4.34 15.54 -19.42
N ALA A 285 -4.63 14.47 -20.16
CA ALA A 285 -5.04 14.54 -21.56
C ALA A 285 -6.33 15.35 -21.74
N ASP A 286 -7.33 15.17 -20.88
CA ASP A 286 -8.59 15.91 -20.92
C ASP A 286 -8.37 17.41 -20.70
N ILE A 287 -7.55 17.76 -19.69
CA ILE A 287 -7.19 19.15 -19.38
C ILE A 287 -6.45 19.77 -20.57
N TRP A 288 -5.45 19.07 -21.12
CA TRP A 288 -4.68 19.56 -22.27
C TRP A 288 -5.56 19.75 -23.50
N ARG A 289 -6.41 18.77 -23.83
CA ARG A 289 -7.36 18.85 -24.96
C ARG A 289 -8.34 20.02 -24.79
N ARG A 290 -8.70 20.38 -23.56
CA ARG A 290 -9.63 21.47 -23.29
C ARG A 290 -9.02 22.86 -23.52
N TYR A 291 -7.78 23.08 -23.09
CA TYR A 291 -7.16 24.41 -23.04
C TYR A 291 -5.98 24.62 -23.98
N GLY A 292 -5.28 23.57 -24.39
CA GLY A 292 -4.09 23.65 -25.25
C GLY A 292 -2.94 24.44 -24.63
N ARG A 293 -2.82 24.44 -23.30
CA ARG A 293 -1.80 25.17 -22.54
C ARG A 293 -0.73 24.24 -21.95
N PRO A 294 0.48 24.73 -21.68
CA PRO A 294 1.49 23.96 -20.95
C PRO A 294 0.96 23.50 -19.59
N LEU A 295 1.17 22.23 -19.27
CA LEU A 295 0.72 21.60 -18.03
C LEU A 295 1.91 21.22 -17.16
N PHE A 296 1.76 21.27 -15.85
CA PHE A 296 2.65 20.57 -14.93
C PHE A 296 1.88 20.10 -13.69
N VAL A 297 2.34 19.03 -13.05
CA VAL A 297 1.79 18.63 -11.75
C VAL A 297 2.38 19.59 -10.71
N ALA A 298 1.55 20.47 -10.16
CA ALA A 298 1.99 21.54 -9.26
C ALA A 298 2.08 21.10 -7.80
N GLU A 299 1.29 20.11 -7.42
CA GLU A 299 1.38 19.43 -6.14
C GLU A 299 1.04 17.96 -6.29
N THR A 300 1.90 17.12 -5.73
CA THR A 300 1.58 15.71 -5.53
C THR A 300 2.41 15.10 -4.41
N GLY A 301 1.82 14.17 -3.67
CA GLY A 301 2.45 13.49 -2.55
C GLY A 301 1.57 12.42 -1.92
N HIS A 302 2.14 11.66 -0.99
CA HIS A 302 1.42 10.67 -0.19
C HIS A 302 1.90 10.75 1.26
N VAL A 303 1.10 10.26 2.20
CA VAL A 303 1.42 10.21 3.63
C VAL A 303 2.07 8.87 4.02
N GLY A 304 2.99 8.88 4.98
CA GLY A 304 3.60 7.65 5.52
C GLY A 304 4.40 6.84 4.49
N ASP A 305 4.25 5.51 4.51
CA ASP A 305 5.13 4.61 3.74
C ASP A 305 4.75 4.49 2.26
N GLY A 306 3.54 4.94 1.87
CA GLY A 306 3.09 4.94 0.47
C GLY A 306 3.80 5.95 -0.44
N ARG A 307 4.68 6.81 0.10
CA ARG A 307 5.39 7.88 -0.64
C ARG A 307 6.17 7.37 -1.83
N ALA A 308 6.94 6.29 -1.66
CA ALA A 308 7.77 5.75 -2.74
C ALA A 308 6.91 5.17 -3.88
N GLN A 309 5.83 4.45 -3.56
CA GLN A 309 4.94 3.88 -4.57
C GLN A 309 4.11 4.97 -5.25
N TRP A 310 3.75 6.04 -4.54
CA TRP A 310 3.04 7.14 -5.16
C TRP A 310 3.90 7.82 -6.23
N VAL A 311 5.19 8.02 -5.95
CA VAL A 311 6.14 8.56 -6.94
C VAL A 311 6.30 7.62 -8.13
N GLU A 312 6.32 6.31 -7.89
CA GLU A 312 6.30 5.30 -8.95
C GLU A 312 5.10 5.49 -9.88
N ASP A 313 3.88 5.56 -9.32
CA ASP A 313 2.65 5.77 -10.08
C ASP A 313 2.66 7.09 -10.86
N ILE A 314 3.12 8.18 -10.23
CA ILE A 314 3.27 9.48 -10.90
C ILE A 314 4.27 9.39 -12.05
N ALA A 315 5.41 8.73 -11.85
CA ALA A 315 6.42 8.59 -12.89
C ALA A 315 5.95 7.69 -14.05
N GLN A 316 5.19 6.63 -13.77
CA GLN A 316 4.54 5.81 -14.80
C GLN A 316 3.51 6.63 -15.59
N ALA A 317 2.73 7.49 -14.93
CA ALA A 317 1.82 8.41 -15.62
C ALA A 317 2.58 9.43 -16.49
N VAL A 318 3.74 9.93 -16.04
CA VAL A 318 4.62 10.79 -16.83
C VAL A 318 5.09 10.09 -18.11
N LEU A 319 5.60 8.86 -18.00
CA LEU A 319 5.99 8.08 -19.19
C LEU A 319 4.82 7.90 -20.14
N ARG A 320 3.62 7.63 -19.62
CA ARG A 320 2.45 7.45 -20.45
C ARG A 320 2.03 8.75 -21.15
N CYS A 321 2.14 9.90 -20.48
CA CYS A 321 1.98 11.21 -21.12
C CYS A 321 2.96 11.40 -22.28
N GLN A 322 4.21 10.94 -22.15
CA GLN A 322 5.19 11.03 -23.23
C GLN A 322 4.79 10.16 -24.44
N VAL A 323 4.34 8.91 -24.21
CA VAL A 323 3.81 8.03 -25.28
C VAL A 323 2.64 8.70 -26.00
N ASP A 324 1.70 9.22 -25.22
CA ASP A 324 0.46 9.80 -25.74
C ASP A 324 0.65 11.24 -26.24
N SER A 325 1.90 11.74 -26.28
CA SER A 325 2.27 13.09 -26.73
C SER A 325 1.54 14.22 -25.99
N ILE A 326 1.26 14.02 -24.70
CA ILE A 326 0.67 15.01 -23.80
C ILE A 326 1.80 15.87 -23.22
N PRO A 327 1.86 17.18 -23.52
CA PRO A 327 2.97 18.03 -23.09
C PRO A 327 2.86 18.34 -21.60
N LEU A 328 3.70 17.67 -20.82
CA LEU A 328 3.88 17.88 -19.39
C LEU A 328 5.26 18.49 -19.16
N GLU A 329 5.30 19.68 -18.58
CA GLU A 329 6.52 20.49 -18.38
C GLU A 329 7.24 20.15 -17.06
N GLY A 330 6.57 19.45 -16.15
CA GLY A 330 7.21 18.90 -14.95
C GLY A 330 6.26 18.42 -13.86
N VAL A 331 6.87 18.00 -12.74
CA VAL A 331 6.20 17.40 -11.58
C VAL A 331 6.81 17.96 -10.30
N CYS A 332 5.99 18.61 -9.48
CA CYS A 332 6.36 19.20 -8.21
C CYS A 332 5.95 18.31 -7.04
N LEU A 333 6.95 17.77 -6.35
CA LEU A 333 6.77 16.99 -5.13
C LEU A 333 6.38 17.93 -3.98
N TYR A 334 5.26 17.64 -3.32
CA TYR A 334 4.71 18.53 -2.30
C TYR A 334 4.29 17.78 -1.01
N PRO A 335 4.81 18.18 0.16
CA PRO A 335 5.89 19.14 0.38
C PRO A 335 7.29 18.47 0.36
N LEU A 336 8.34 19.26 0.15
CA LEU A 336 9.72 18.77 0.30
C LEU A 336 10.11 18.56 1.77
N VAL A 337 9.62 19.43 2.66
CA VAL A 337 9.81 19.34 4.11
C VAL A 337 8.46 19.05 4.75
N ASP A 338 8.43 18.10 5.69
CA ASP A 338 7.19 17.64 6.30
C ASP A 338 6.43 18.77 7.01
N ARG A 339 5.13 18.54 7.21
CA ARG A 339 4.24 19.52 7.82
C ARG A 339 3.32 18.87 8.84
N CYS A 340 2.91 19.67 9.81
CA CYS A 340 1.79 19.33 10.67
C CYS A 340 0.45 19.50 9.93
N ASP A 341 -0.59 18.93 10.53
CA ASP A 341 -1.97 19.14 10.13
C ASP A 341 -2.43 20.57 10.45
N TRP A 342 -3.30 21.14 9.62
CA TRP A 342 -3.80 22.51 9.78
C TRP A 342 -4.66 22.66 11.04
N GLU A 343 -5.42 21.63 11.39
CA GLU A 343 -6.29 21.61 12.56
C GLU A 343 -5.60 20.89 13.74
N GLU A 344 -4.57 20.09 13.53
CA GLU A 344 -3.88 19.38 14.63
C GLU A 344 -2.36 19.59 14.57
N PRO A 345 -1.83 20.69 15.16
CA PRO A 345 -0.40 21.05 15.07
C PRO A 345 0.57 19.99 15.63
N THR A 346 0.08 19.07 16.48
CA THR A 346 0.86 17.95 17.03
C THR A 346 0.88 16.73 16.10
N ARG A 347 -0.02 16.65 15.13
CA ARG A 347 -0.12 15.56 14.15
C ARG A 347 0.71 15.92 12.92
N TRP A 348 1.73 15.11 12.63
CA TRP A 348 2.59 15.27 11.46
C TRP A 348 2.23 14.25 10.39
N HIS A 349 2.12 14.69 9.14
CA HIS A 349 1.64 13.83 8.06
C HIS A 349 2.68 12.82 7.58
N ARG A 350 3.98 13.08 7.82
CA ARG A 350 5.07 12.29 7.22
C ARG A 350 4.86 12.17 5.72
N SER A 351 4.65 13.30 5.04
CA SER A 351 4.30 13.33 3.62
C SER A 351 5.45 13.76 2.70
N ALA A 352 6.56 14.20 3.30
CA ALA A 352 7.61 14.88 2.57
C ALA A 352 8.79 14.00 2.16
N LEU A 353 9.71 14.57 1.37
CA LEU A 353 11.02 13.98 1.10
C LEU A 353 11.91 14.00 2.35
N TRP A 354 11.78 15.04 3.18
CA TRP A 354 12.42 15.14 4.49
C TRP A 354 11.39 15.28 5.62
N ASP A 355 11.38 14.29 6.53
CA ASP A 355 10.61 14.31 7.78
C ASP A 355 11.26 15.24 8.81
N VAL A 356 10.46 15.91 9.65
CA VAL A 356 10.94 16.78 10.73
C VAL A 356 10.92 16.01 12.07
N ARG A 357 12.05 15.94 12.78
CA ARG A 357 12.18 15.30 14.09
C ARG A 357 11.60 16.20 15.20
N GLY A 358 10.93 15.59 16.18
CA GLY A 358 10.37 16.27 17.35
C GLY A 358 11.40 17.15 18.08
N SER A 359 10.92 18.20 18.73
CA SER A 359 11.70 19.24 19.41
C SER A 359 12.73 18.70 20.41
N GLN A 360 13.98 18.46 19.98
CA GLN A 360 15.23 18.62 20.74
C GLN A 360 16.47 18.30 19.87
N ALA A 361 17.55 19.03 20.16
CA ALA A 361 18.73 19.26 19.32
C ALA A 361 19.70 18.08 19.12
N ALA A 362 20.45 18.10 18.01
CA ALA A 362 21.91 17.92 17.99
C ALA A 362 22.48 18.33 16.63
N ALA A 363 23.43 19.27 16.62
CA ALA A 363 24.13 19.74 15.43
C ALA A 363 24.84 18.60 14.68
N ALA A 364 24.76 18.63 13.34
CA ALA A 364 25.65 17.90 12.47
C ALA A 364 26.14 18.88 11.40
N ASP A 365 27.46 18.99 11.23
CA ASP A 365 28.09 19.75 10.16
C ASP A 365 27.79 19.04 8.82
N GLY A 366 26.73 19.49 8.15
CA GLY A 366 26.29 18.98 6.84
C GLY A 366 25.25 19.92 6.20
N PRO A 367 24.98 19.80 4.89
CA PRO A 367 24.08 20.69 4.16
C PRO A 367 22.59 20.47 4.48
N VAL A 368 22.26 19.57 5.41
CA VAL A 368 20.88 19.22 5.79
C VAL A 368 20.73 19.56 7.28
N PRO A 369 19.69 20.31 7.68
CA PRO A 369 19.48 20.61 9.09
C PRO A 369 19.34 19.32 9.91
N PRO A 370 19.86 19.27 11.14
CA PRO A 370 19.89 18.04 11.93
C PRO A 370 18.51 17.50 12.35
N ASP A 371 17.49 18.37 12.31
CA ASP A 371 16.10 18.00 12.56
C ASP A 371 15.42 17.39 11.32
N ARG A 372 16.08 17.33 10.15
CA ARG A 372 15.56 16.69 8.94
C ARG A 372 16.00 15.23 8.84
N THR A 373 15.06 14.34 8.56
CA THR A 373 15.32 12.93 8.25
C THR A 373 14.89 12.64 6.83
N LEU A 374 15.82 12.27 5.95
CA LEU A 374 15.49 11.85 4.60
C LEU A 374 14.67 10.56 4.61
N ASN A 375 13.51 10.56 3.94
CA ASN A 375 12.81 9.33 3.63
C ASN A 375 13.56 8.60 2.51
N ARG A 376 14.35 7.58 2.87
CA ARG A 376 15.21 6.85 1.90
C ARG A 376 14.40 6.16 0.81
N PRO A 377 13.32 5.40 1.09
CA PRO A 377 12.53 4.77 0.03
C PRO A 377 12.00 5.77 -1.01
N PHE A 378 11.51 6.93 -0.56
CA PHE A 378 11.06 8.00 -1.46
C PHE A 378 12.24 8.55 -2.27
N ALA A 379 13.35 8.92 -1.60
CA ALA A 379 14.52 9.48 -2.27
C ALA A 379 15.13 8.55 -3.32
N ASP A 380 15.25 7.25 -2.99
CA ASP A 380 15.82 6.24 -3.89
C ASP A 380 14.90 6.01 -5.10
N CYS A 381 13.58 6.00 -4.90
CA CYS A 381 12.59 5.92 -5.97
C CYS A 381 12.69 7.13 -6.92
N LEU A 382 12.75 8.35 -6.37
CA LEU A 382 12.93 9.58 -7.16
C LEU A 382 14.21 9.52 -8.00
N LEU A 383 15.34 9.16 -7.39
CA LEU A 383 16.63 9.06 -8.08
C LEU A 383 16.65 7.97 -9.15
N ARG A 384 15.94 6.85 -8.94
CA ARG A 384 15.75 5.81 -9.96
C ARG A 384 15.00 6.39 -11.17
N TRP A 385 13.88 7.07 -10.94
CA TRP A 385 13.09 7.64 -12.03
C TRP A 385 13.79 8.79 -12.76
N GLN A 386 14.55 9.61 -12.04
CA GLN A 386 15.40 10.64 -12.67
C GLN A 386 16.46 10.04 -13.60
N ARG A 387 16.95 8.83 -13.32
CA ARG A 387 17.88 8.09 -14.18
C ARG A 387 17.21 7.45 -15.40
N LEU A 388 15.96 7.00 -15.26
CA LEU A 388 15.19 6.34 -16.32
C LEU A 388 14.51 7.30 -17.30
N ALA A 389 14.13 8.51 -16.83
CA ALA A 389 13.39 9.50 -17.62
C ALA A 389 14.10 10.11 -18.86
N PRO A 390 15.42 9.98 -19.11
CA PRO A 390 16.01 10.40 -20.38
C PRO A 390 16.10 9.27 -21.43
N ALA A 391 15.44 8.12 -21.27
CA ALA A 391 15.53 7.03 -22.26
C ALA A 391 14.74 7.35 -23.56
N PRO A 392 15.40 7.38 -24.73
CA PRO A 392 14.75 7.69 -26.02
C PRO A 392 13.82 6.58 -26.56
N ASP A 393 13.77 5.41 -25.91
CA ASP A 393 12.91 4.29 -26.28
C ASP A 393 11.92 3.99 -25.13
N VAL A 394 10.76 4.63 -25.22
CA VAL A 394 9.67 4.52 -24.23
C VAL A 394 9.04 3.12 -24.24
N ASP A 395 9.04 2.43 -25.39
CA ASP A 395 8.55 1.07 -25.52
C ASP A 395 9.50 0.07 -24.83
N ALA A 396 10.81 0.31 -24.86
CA ALA A 396 11.77 -0.45 -24.06
C ALA A 396 11.52 -0.23 -22.55
N ALA A 397 11.36 1.03 -22.10
CA ALA A 397 11.09 1.35 -20.71
C ALA A 397 9.76 0.75 -20.19
N LEU A 398 8.72 0.71 -21.02
CA LEU A 398 7.42 0.08 -20.72
C LEU A 398 7.48 -1.46 -20.72
N ARG A 399 8.35 -2.08 -21.53
CA ARG A 399 8.61 -3.52 -21.46
C ARG A 399 9.36 -3.91 -20.18
N THR A 400 10.29 -3.08 -19.72
CA THR A 400 10.95 -3.20 -18.41
C THR A 400 10.00 -2.94 -17.23
N LEU A 401 8.79 -2.43 -17.48
CA LEU A 401 7.71 -2.28 -16.48
C LEU A 401 6.74 -3.47 -16.46
N ALA A 402 6.69 -4.28 -17.54
CA ALA A 402 5.90 -5.51 -17.60
C ALA A 402 6.61 -6.69 -16.89
N ASP A 403 7.94 -6.65 -16.81
CA ASP A 403 8.78 -7.45 -15.91
C ASP A 403 9.66 -6.45 -15.14
N PRO A 404 9.26 -6.00 -13.94
CA PRO A 404 10.11 -5.10 -13.17
C PRO A 404 11.41 -5.85 -12.85
N PRO A 405 12.60 -5.30 -13.16
CA PRO A 405 13.79 -5.69 -12.42
C PRO A 405 13.45 -5.47 -10.94
N SER A 406 13.71 -6.50 -10.15
CA SER A 406 13.49 -6.49 -8.71
C SER A 406 14.03 -5.18 -8.13
N PRO A 407 13.46 -4.58 -7.08
CA PRO A 407 14.09 -3.43 -6.41
C PRO A 407 15.48 -3.75 -5.82
N PHE A 408 15.97 -4.98 -6.02
CA PHE A 408 17.33 -5.45 -5.78
C PHE A 408 18.26 -5.42 -7.02
N ASP A 409 17.77 -5.05 -8.22
CA ASP A 409 18.58 -4.93 -9.44
C ASP A 409 19.23 -3.54 -9.57
N ALA A 410 20.42 -3.50 -8.96
CA ALA A 410 21.65 -2.84 -9.39
C ALA A 410 21.61 -1.37 -9.85
N ASP A 411 21.98 -0.49 -8.92
CA ASP A 411 23.19 0.28 -9.16
C ASP A 411 23.87 0.63 -7.81
N SER A 412 25.08 0.09 -7.61
CA SER A 412 26.03 0.28 -6.51
C SER A 412 26.01 -0.64 -5.26
N ARG A 413 25.35 -1.81 -5.27
CA ARG A 413 25.57 -2.86 -4.22
C ARG A 413 25.83 -4.30 -4.71
N SER A 414 25.88 -4.54 -6.01
CA SER A 414 26.17 -5.85 -6.60
C SER A 414 27.66 -6.06 -6.91
N ILE A 415 28.50 -6.18 -5.88
CA ILE A 415 29.74 -7.00 -5.97
C ILE A 415 29.95 -7.76 -4.67
N ARG A 416 28.96 -8.57 -4.30
CA ARG A 416 29.20 -9.91 -3.75
C ARG A 416 28.23 -10.84 -4.44
N LEU A 417 28.57 -11.20 -5.69
CA LEU A 417 27.98 -12.37 -6.32
C LEU A 417 28.43 -13.56 -5.47
N ALA A 418 27.58 -14.00 -4.54
CA ALA A 418 27.85 -15.23 -3.81
C ALA A 418 27.92 -16.35 -4.85
N THR A 419 29.10 -16.91 -5.09
CA THR A 419 29.33 -17.99 -6.07
C THR A 419 28.94 -19.37 -5.52
N ARG A 420 28.04 -19.41 -4.54
CA ARG A 420 27.70 -20.61 -3.77
C ARG A 420 26.18 -20.82 -3.82
N PRO A 421 25.72 -22.08 -3.85
CA PRO A 421 24.31 -22.39 -3.74
C PRO A 421 23.77 -21.98 -2.37
N MET A 422 22.55 -21.45 -2.36
CA MET A 422 21.86 -21.01 -1.15
C MET A 422 21.82 -22.14 -0.10
N THR A 423 22.07 -21.78 1.16
CA THR A 423 22.00 -22.73 2.28
C THR A 423 20.82 -22.50 3.23
N THR A 424 20.18 -21.32 3.22
CA THR A 424 19.27 -20.89 4.31
C THR A 424 17.98 -20.24 3.79
N LEU A 425 16.84 -20.57 4.41
CA LEU A 425 15.54 -19.91 4.22
C LEU A 425 15.16 -19.14 5.49
N ILE A 426 14.91 -17.84 5.36
CA ILE A 426 14.36 -17.00 6.43
C ILE A 426 12.86 -16.83 6.18
N VAL A 427 12.04 -17.43 7.03
CA VAL A 427 10.59 -17.52 6.86
C VAL A 427 9.88 -16.57 7.82
N PHE A 428 9.09 -15.64 7.33
CA PHE A 428 8.26 -14.75 8.14
C PHE A 428 6.82 -15.27 8.20
N SER A 429 6.33 -15.54 9.40
CA SER A 429 5.00 -16.14 9.60
C SER A 429 4.19 -15.41 10.66
N HIS A 430 2.91 -15.19 10.35
CA HIS A 430 1.90 -14.76 11.32
C HIS A 430 1.42 -15.91 12.21
N LEU A 431 1.81 -17.16 11.88
CA LEU A 431 1.51 -18.36 12.64
C LEU A 431 2.68 -18.72 13.55
N ARG A 432 2.37 -19.10 14.78
CA ARG A 432 3.33 -19.60 15.77
C ARG A 432 3.67 -21.06 15.49
N TRP A 433 4.94 -21.44 15.63
CA TRP A 433 5.41 -22.79 15.35
C TRP A 433 4.71 -23.87 16.21
N ASN A 434 4.40 -23.52 17.47
CA ASN A 434 3.88 -24.45 18.48
C ASN A 434 2.35 -24.50 18.61
N VAL A 435 1.60 -23.62 17.92
CA VAL A 435 0.15 -23.50 18.16
C VAL A 435 -0.67 -24.50 17.32
N ALA A 436 -0.21 -24.88 16.12
CA ALA A 436 -0.88 -25.89 15.30
C ALA A 436 0.08 -26.59 14.32
N CYS A 437 -0.23 -27.85 13.96
CA CYS A 437 0.50 -28.61 12.95
C CYS A 437 0.06 -28.23 11.53
N GLU A 438 0.19 -26.95 11.20
CA GLU A 438 -0.30 -26.39 9.96
C GLU A 438 0.72 -26.53 8.82
N ARG A 439 0.28 -26.16 7.61
CA ARG A 439 1.06 -26.22 6.37
C ARG A 439 2.51 -25.71 6.52
N PRO A 440 2.80 -24.54 7.12
CA PRO A 440 4.19 -24.09 7.27
C PRO A 440 5.04 -25.07 8.05
N ARG A 441 4.54 -25.61 9.17
CA ARG A 441 5.28 -26.58 9.99
C ARG A 441 5.56 -27.86 9.21
N GLN A 442 4.57 -28.38 8.48
CA GLN A 442 4.70 -29.61 7.69
C GLN A 442 5.71 -29.45 6.54
N LEU A 443 5.68 -28.32 5.85
CA LEU A 443 6.59 -28.06 4.73
C LEU A 443 8.01 -27.77 5.21
N LEU A 444 8.16 -26.84 6.14
CA LEU A 444 9.47 -26.34 6.58
C LEU A 444 10.28 -27.39 7.34
N SER A 445 9.64 -28.25 8.14
CA SER A 445 10.34 -29.37 8.79
C SER A 445 10.89 -30.40 7.79
N ARG A 446 10.28 -30.54 6.61
CA ARG A 446 10.77 -31.41 5.53
C ARG A 446 11.85 -30.71 4.69
N LEU A 447 11.67 -29.42 4.44
CA LEU A 447 12.66 -28.57 3.78
C LEU A 447 13.94 -28.40 4.61
N ALA A 448 13.86 -28.56 5.94
CA ALA A 448 15.01 -28.56 6.84
C ALA A 448 16.06 -29.65 6.53
N GLY A 449 15.71 -30.68 5.76
CA GLY A 449 16.66 -31.66 5.24
C GLY A 449 17.51 -31.16 4.07
N ARG A 450 17.14 -30.03 3.45
CA ARG A 450 17.83 -29.40 2.31
C ARG A 450 18.38 -28.01 2.63
N PHE A 451 17.69 -27.24 3.46
CA PHE A 451 18.05 -25.87 3.83
C PHE A 451 18.08 -25.70 5.35
N GLY A 452 18.94 -24.82 5.86
CA GLY A 452 18.77 -24.28 7.20
C GLY A 452 17.52 -23.39 7.24
N ILE A 453 16.61 -23.62 8.18
CA ILE A 453 15.37 -22.83 8.29
C ILE A 453 15.48 -21.90 9.50
N VAL A 454 15.30 -20.60 9.26
CA VAL A 454 15.15 -19.57 10.28
C VAL A 454 13.71 -19.05 10.22
N PHE A 455 12.87 -19.50 11.15
CA PHE A 455 11.44 -19.17 11.19
C PHE A 455 11.17 -18.01 12.15
N VAL A 456 10.87 -16.84 11.61
CA VAL A 456 10.55 -15.63 12.34
C VAL A 456 9.04 -15.58 12.60
N GLU A 457 8.66 -15.75 13.86
CA GLU A 457 7.28 -15.56 14.30
C GLU A 457 6.91 -14.08 14.39
N GLU A 458 5.61 -13.79 14.39
CA GLU A 458 5.10 -12.47 14.75
C GLU A 458 5.65 -11.99 16.13
N PRO A 459 5.86 -10.68 16.30
CA PRO A 459 6.29 -10.11 17.57
C PRO A 459 5.34 -10.41 18.73
N VAL A 460 5.89 -10.67 19.92
CA VAL A 460 5.15 -10.70 21.19
C VAL A 460 5.12 -9.29 21.77
N PRO A 461 3.93 -8.66 21.89
CA PRO A 461 3.82 -7.31 22.41
C PRO A 461 4.00 -7.25 23.93
N ASN A 462 4.14 -6.03 24.46
CA ASN A 462 4.18 -5.72 25.89
C ASN A 462 5.34 -6.34 26.67
N ALA A 463 6.48 -6.60 26.01
CA ALA A 463 7.69 -7.03 26.70
C ALA A 463 8.35 -5.86 27.46
N GLU A 464 9.02 -6.14 28.58
CA GLU A 464 9.77 -5.13 29.34
C GLU A 464 10.90 -4.48 28.52
N ARG A 465 11.48 -5.25 27.60
CA ARG A 465 12.54 -4.81 26.68
C ARG A 465 12.47 -5.58 25.37
N ALA A 466 13.01 -4.97 24.31
CA ALA A 466 13.19 -5.66 23.04
C ALA A 466 14.22 -6.79 23.18
N VAL A 467 13.83 -8.03 22.87
CA VAL A 467 14.71 -9.20 22.88
C VAL A 467 14.29 -10.20 21.83
N LEU A 468 15.25 -10.93 21.25
CA LEU A 468 14.99 -12.01 20.33
C LEU A 468 15.12 -13.35 21.04
N GLU A 469 14.00 -14.02 21.31
CA GLU A 469 13.98 -15.38 21.83
C GLU A 469 14.29 -16.37 20.71
N ARG A 470 15.09 -17.40 21.01
CA ARG A 470 15.51 -18.43 20.06
C ARG A 470 15.08 -19.80 20.56
N LEU A 471 14.41 -20.55 19.70
CA LEU A 471 13.94 -21.90 19.99
C LEU A 471 14.42 -22.85 18.88
N GLN A 472 14.73 -24.09 19.23
CA GLN A 472 15.13 -25.10 18.25
C GLN A 472 14.18 -26.30 18.34
N PRO A 473 13.01 -26.23 17.68
CA PRO A 473 11.97 -27.24 17.85
C PRO A 473 12.31 -28.58 17.19
N CYS A 474 13.14 -28.57 16.13
CA CYS A 474 13.63 -29.78 15.48
C CYS A 474 14.95 -29.52 14.75
N ALA A 475 15.60 -30.59 14.27
CA ALA A 475 16.84 -30.49 13.53
C ALA A 475 16.65 -29.66 12.25
N GLY A 476 17.57 -28.72 12.01
CA GLY A 476 17.56 -27.83 10.84
C GLY A 476 16.57 -26.67 10.90
N VAL A 477 15.78 -26.53 11.98
CA VAL A 477 14.86 -25.39 12.17
C VAL A 477 15.23 -24.62 13.43
N GLU A 478 15.47 -23.33 13.28
CA GLU A 478 15.54 -22.37 14.37
C GLU A 478 14.34 -21.41 14.29
N VAL A 479 13.64 -21.21 15.40
CA VAL A 479 12.53 -20.27 15.51
C VAL A 479 13.02 -19.03 16.25
N LEU A 480 12.82 -17.87 15.64
CA LEU A 480 13.07 -16.56 16.21
C LEU A 480 11.74 -15.93 16.60
N ARG A 481 11.60 -15.62 17.89
CA ARG A 481 10.43 -14.92 18.42
C ARG A 481 10.85 -13.54 18.93
N PRO A 482 10.53 -12.47 18.19
CA PRO A 482 10.79 -11.12 18.66
C PRO A 482 9.84 -10.78 19.82
N HIS A 483 10.38 -10.27 20.91
CA HIS A 483 9.62 -9.64 21.99
C HIS A 483 9.81 -8.14 21.87
N VAL A 484 8.73 -7.37 21.87
CA VAL A 484 8.73 -5.92 21.61
C VAL A 484 7.96 -5.17 22.71
N THR A 485 8.35 -3.92 22.95
CA THR A 485 7.75 -3.08 24.01
C THR A 485 6.41 -2.47 23.60
N GLY A 486 6.09 -2.45 22.30
CA GLY A 486 4.82 -1.96 21.78
C GLY A 486 3.64 -2.87 22.14
N SER A 487 2.42 -2.32 22.11
CA SER A 487 1.18 -3.02 22.46
C SER A 487 0.37 -3.52 21.25
N ALA A 488 0.78 -3.17 20.03
CA ALA A 488 0.09 -3.54 18.80
C ALA A 488 0.18 -5.06 18.54
N GLY A 489 -0.67 -5.60 17.66
CA GLY A 489 -0.64 -7.02 17.30
C GLY A 489 0.27 -7.32 16.12
N GLY A 490 1.03 -8.41 16.17
CA GLY A 490 1.75 -8.95 15.01
C GLY A 490 2.84 -8.05 14.43
N PHE A 491 3.05 -8.15 13.10
CA PHE A 491 3.99 -7.32 12.33
C PHE A 491 3.45 -5.90 12.06
N HIS A 492 2.98 -5.23 13.11
CA HIS A 492 2.53 -3.85 13.07
C HIS A 492 3.69 -2.88 12.85
N ASP A 493 3.41 -1.70 12.28
CA ASP A 493 4.43 -0.70 11.92
C ASP A 493 5.29 -0.24 13.09
N ASP A 494 4.69 -0.14 14.27
CA ASP A 494 5.39 0.23 15.50
C ASP A 494 6.46 -0.80 15.91
N HIS A 495 6.33 -2.05 15.46
CA HIS A 495 7.24 -3.14 15.80
C HIS A 495 8.36 -3.31 14.77
N LEU A 496 8.12 -2.96 13.50
CA LEU A 496 9.02 -3.27 12.39
C LEU A 496 10.45 -2.75 12.58
N PRO A 497 10.71 -1.49 13.01
CA PRO A 497 12.08 -1.01 13.20
C PRO A 497 12.85 -1.81 14.25
N THR A 498 12.18 -2.19 15.33
CA THR A 498 12.75 -3.00 16.41
C THR A 498 13.07 -4.41 15.92
N VAL A 499 12.14 -5.03 15.19
CA VAL A 499 12.33 -6.38 14.64
C VAL A 499 13.43 -6.38 13.58
N GLN A 500 13.52 -5.37 12.72
CA GLN A 500 14.62 -5.19 11.75
C GLN A 500 15.98 -5.13 12.45
N ALA A 501 16.09 -4.35 13.54
CA ALA A 501 17.33 -4.25 14.31
C ALA A 501 17.73 -5.59 14.96
N LEU A 502 16.76 -6.30 15.56
CA LEU A 502 17.01 -7.62 16.16
C LEU A 502 17.42 -8.65 15.10
N LEU A 503 16.78 -8.63 13.92
CA LEU A 503 17.10 -9.53 12.82
C LEU A 503 18.49 -9.23 12.24
N ALA A 504 18.82 -7.95 12.05
CA ALA A 504 20.14 -7.55 11.54
C ALA A 504 21.27 -8.00 12.48
N ASP A 505 21.13 -7.81 13.79
CA ASP A 505 22.08 -8.28 14.80
C ASP A 505 22.20 -9.82 14.79
N TYR A 506 21.08 -10.52 14.63
CA TYR A 506 21.09 -11.98 14.48
C TYR A 506 21.85 -12.43 13.23
N LEU A 507 21.57 -11.83 12.07
CA LEU A 507 22.21 -12.20 10.79
C LEU A 507 23.73 -11.94 10.84
N GLU A 508 24.15 -10.81 11.41
CA GLU A 508 25.57 -10.46 11.57
C GLU A 508 26.29 -11.46 12.48
N ARG A 509 25.72 -11.78 13.66
CA ARG A 509 26.34 -12.69 14.63
C ARG A 509 26.47 -14.13 14.12
N HIS A 510 25.56 -14.55 13.24
CA HIS A 510 25.57 -15.90 12.67
C HIS A 510 26.25 -15.96 11.30
N ALA A 511 26.80 -14.84 10.82
CA ALA A 511 27.42 -14.72 9.51
C ALA A 511 26.52 -15.28 8.38
N LEU A 512 25.22 -15.00 8.44
CA LEU A 512 24.26 -15.41 7.42
C LEU A 512 24.26 -14.37 6.30
N ASP A 513 25.02 -14.66 5.24
CA ASP A 513 25.18 -13.80 4.07
C ASP A 513 24.56 -14.37 2.78
N ASP A 514 24.08 -15.62 2.81
CA ASP A 514 23.41 -16.28 1.69
C ASP A 514 22.09 -16.94 2.14
N TYR A 515 20.98 -16.30 1.80
CA TYR A 515 19.65 -16.71 2.22
C TYR A 515 18.57 -16.23 1.24
N TRP A 516 17.45 -16.93 1.21
CA TRP A 516 16.21 -16.44 0.61
C TRP A 516 15.20 -16.05 1.69
N LEU A 517 14.31 -15.12 1.37
CA LEU A 517 13.18 -14.77 2.23
C LEU A 517 11.95 -15.54 1.80
N TRP A 518 11.15 -16.00 2.76
CA TRP A 518 9.87 -16.65 2.52
C TRP A 518 8.81 -15.96 3.35
N PHE A 519 7.77 -15.44 2.70
CA PHE A 519 6.67 -14.76 3.36
C PHE A 519 5.41 -15.62 3.40
N CYS A 520 4.95 -15.97 4.59
CA CYS A 520 3.61 -16.53 4.82
C CYS A 520 2.57 -15.44 5.17
N THR A 521 3.00 -14.18 5.24
CA THR A 521 2.12 -13.03 5.46
C THR A 521 2.66 -11.78 4.77
N PRO A 522 1.81 -11.00 4.09
CA PRO A 522 2.20 -9.71 3.54
C PRO A 522 2.64 -8.71 4.63
N MET A 523 2.17 -8.87 5.86
CA MET A 523 2.46 -7.90 6.93
C MET A 523 3.95 -7.80 7.27
N ALA A 524 4.72 -8.87 7.04
CA ALA A 524 6.15 -8.89 7.31
C ALA A 524 7.01 -8.32 6.17
N VAL A 525 6.45 -8.03 5.00
CA VAL A 525 7.20 -7.55 3.80
C VAL A 525 8.14 -6.39 4.09
N PRO A 526 7.79 -5.38 4.90
CA PRO A 526 8.73 -4.31 5.24
C PRO A 526 10.03 -4.78 5.91
N LEU A 527 10.07 -5.96 6.53
CA LEU A 527 11.29 -6.53 7.09
C LEU A 527 12.32 -6.90 6.02
N ALA A 528 11.92 -7.04 4.75
CA ALA A 528 12.86 -7.19 3.64
C ALA A 528 13.69 -5.92 3.39
N ALA A 529 13.23 -4.75 3.86
CA ALA A 529 13.94 -3.49 3.65
C ALA A 529 15.30 -3.53 4.34
N GLY A 530 16.37 -3.36 3.55
CA GLY A 530 17.76 -3.38 4.03
C GLY A 530 18.39 -4.78 4.09
N LEU A 531 17.64 -5.84 3.79
CA LEU A 531 18.18 -7.18 3.57
C LEU A 531 18.60 -7.35 2.10
N VAL A 532 19.52 -8.29 1.83
CA VAL A 532 19.99 -8.58 0.47
C VAL A 532 19.84 -10.08 0.19
N PRO A 533 18.61 -10.58 0.00
CA PRO A 533 18.39 -12.01 -0.22
C PRO A 533 18.78 -12.43 -1.63
N GLY A 534 19.09 -13.72 -1.79
CA GLY A 534 19.25 -14.36 -3.10
C GLY A 534 17.93 -14.52 -3.86
N GLY A 535 16.79 -14.47 -3.15
CA GLY A 535 15.46 -14.48 -3.74
C GLY A 535 14.35 -14.44 -2.68
N ILE A 536 13.11 -14.31 -3.14
CA ILE A 536 11.91 -14.12 -2.32
C ILE A 536 10.82 -15.11 -2.76
N VAL A 537 10.31 -15.88 -1.80
CA VAL A 537 9.12 -16.71 -1.94
C VAL A 537 7.94 -16.04 -1.26
N TYR A 538 6.78 -16.02 -1.93
CA TYR A 538 5.50 -15.74 -1.30
C TYR A 538 4.62 -16.99 -1.25
N ASP A 539 4.34 -17.52 -0.06
CA ASP A 539 3.37 -18.62 0.14
C ASP A 539 2.00 -18.03 0.51
N CYS A 540 1.20 -17.80 -0.53
CA CYS A 540 -0.17 -17.33 -0.46
C CYS A 540 -1.08 -18.51 -0.12
N VAL A 541 -1.31 -18.74 1.18
CA VAL A 541 -2.10 -19.89 1.68
C VAL A 541 -3.57 -19.53 1.87
N ASP A 542 -3.84 -18.34 2.40
CA ASP A 542 -5.16 -17.80 2.68
C ASP A 542 -5.29 -16.39 2.11
N ASP A 543 -6.52 -15.98 1.78
CA ASP A 543 -6.81 -14.58 1.44
C ASP A 543 -6.96 -13.75 2.71
N LEU A 544 -5.81 -13.46 3.35
CA LEU A 544 -5.77 -12.73 4.62
C LEU A 544 -6.44 -11.35 4.56
N ALA A 545 -6.59 -10.76 3.36
CA ALA A 545 -7.26 -9.49 3.16
C ALA A 545 -8.79 -9.59 3.26
N ALA A 546 -9.35 -10.78 3.09
CA ALA A 546 -10.80 -11.02 3.12
C ALA A 546 -11.36 -11.19 4.55
N PHE A 547 -10.50 -11.24 5.57
CA PHE A 547 -10.90 -11.36 6.98
C PHE A 547 -11.50 -10.03 7.48
N ARG A 548 -12.54 -10.08 8.33
CA ARG A 548 -13.27 -8.86 8.77
C ARG A 548 -12.40 -7.84 9.49
N GLN A 549 -11.35 -8.30 10.15
CA GLN A 549 -10.42 -7.45 10.92
C GLN A 549 -9.04 -7.32 10.25
N ALA A 550 -8.94 -7.58 8.94
CA ALA A 550 -7.69 -7.42 8.21
C ALA A 550 -7.15 -5.99 8.32
N PRO A 551 -5.86 -5.80 8.67
CA PRO A 551 -5.24 -4.48 8.65
C PRO A 551 -5.34 -3.82 7.27
N GLN A 552 -5.61 -2.51 7.22
CA GLN A 552 -5.78 -1.78 5.95
C GLN A 552 -4.54 -1.89 5.03
N GLN A 553 -3.36 -2.04 5.61
CA GLN A 553 -2.09 -2.16 4.88
C GLN A 553 -1.91 -3.53 4.22
N LEU A 554 -2.72 -4.54 4.56
CA LEU A 554 -2.46 -5.93 4.14
C LEU A 554 -2.53 -6.08 2.62
N LEU A 555 -3.56 -5.53 1.98
CA LEU A 555 -3.70 -5.54 0.51
C LEU A 555 -2.56 -4.79 -0.19
N GLN A 556 -2.17 -3.62 0.35
CA GLN A 556 -1.05 -2.85 -0.17
C GLN A 556 0.26 -3.67 -0.12
N ARG A 557 0.50 -4.37 0.99
CA ARG A 557 1.69 -5.21 1.16
C ARG A 557 1.61 -6.49 0.35
N GLU A 558 0.42 -7.04 0.11
CA GLU A 558 0.25 -8.22 -0.74
C GLU A 558 0.62 -7.85 -2.19
N ASN A 559 0.13 -6.71 -2.68
CA ASN A 559 0.53 -6.15 -3.97
C ASN A 559 2.03 -5.90 -4.06
N MET A 560 2.65 -5.42 -2.98
CA MET A 560 4.10 -5.27 -2.92
C MET A 560 4.79 -6.64 -3.07
N LEU A 561 4.36 -7.63 -2.30
CA LEU A 561 4.96 -8.95 -2.28
C LEU A 561 4.84 -9.67 -3.62
N PHE A 562 3.72 -9.52 -4.34
CA PHE A 562 3.59 -10.02 -5.72
C PHE A 562 4.62 -9.42 -6.69
N ARG A 563 5.03 -8.16 -6.48
CA ARG A 563 6.08 -7.53 -7.32
C ARG A 563 7.50 -7.91 -6.89
N LEU A 564 7.68 -8.29 -5.64
CA LEU A 564 9.00 -8.61 -5.06
C LEU A 564 9.36 -10.09 -5.17
N ALA A 565 8.36 -10.98 -5.17
CA ALA A 565 8.58 -12.41 -5.13
C ALA A 565 9.17 -12.91 -6.45
N ASP A 566 10.14 -13.81 -6.36
CA ASP A 566 10.61 -14.61 -7.49
C ASP A 566 9.72 -15.82 -7.75
N LEU A 567 9.07 -16.32 -6.69
CA LEU A 567 8.18 -17.48 -6.70
C LEU A 567 6.94 -17.21 -5.83
N VAL A 568 5.77 -17.54 -6.37
CA VAL A 568 4.52 -17.52 -5.60
C VAL A 568 3.94 -18.93 -5.52
N PHE A 569 3.68 -19.39 -4.30
CA PHE A 569 2.98 -20.64 -4.05
C PHE A 569 1.55 -20.32 -3.59
N ALA A 570 0.57 -20.98 -4.20
CA ALA A 570 -0.84 -20.88 -3.83
C ALA A 570 -1.29 -22.16 -3.12
N GLY A 571 -1.91 -22.00 -1.94
CA GLY A 571 -2.35 -23.10 -1.06
C GLY A 571 -3.63 -23.82 -1.48
N GLY A 572 -4.35 -23.30 -2.48
CA GLY A 572 -5.62 -23.84 -2.99
C GLY A 572 -5.83 -23.51 -4.48
N GLN A 573 -6.76 -24.23 -5.12
CA GLN A 573 -7.01 -24.12 -6.56
C GLN A 573 -7.70 -22.81 -6.91
N SER A 574 -8.75 -22.42 -6.18
CA SER A 574 -9.42 -21.13 -6.42
C SER A 574 -8.51 -19.94 -6.11
N LEU A 575 -7.66 -20.07 -5.10
CA LEU A 575 -6.66 -19.06 -4.77
C LEU A 575 -5.65 -18.93 -5.91
N TYR A 576 -5.09 -20.04 -6.41
CA TYR A 576 -4.22 -20.05 -7.60
C TYR A 576 -4.88 -19.35 -8.79
N GLU A 577 -6.12 -19.70 -9.12
CA GLU A 577 -6.85 -19.10 -10.24
C GLU A 577 -7.02 -17.58 -10.09
N SER A 578 -7.21 -17.10 -8.86
CA SER A 578 -7.31 -15.66 -8.58
C SER A 578 -5.98 -14.90 -8.63
N ARG A 579 -4.85 -15.60 -8.48
CA ARG A 579 -3.51 -14.99 -8.36
C ARG A 579 -2.61 -15.24 -9.58
N ARG A 580 -2.92 -16.21 -10.45
CA ARG A 580 -2.10 -16.58 -11.62
C ARG A 580 -1.83 -15.45 -12.61
N ASP A 581 -2.72 -14.45 -12.65
CA ASP A 581 -2.59 -13.29 -13.54
C ASP A 581 -1.94 -12.07 -12.82
N ARG A 582 -1.52 -12.23 -11.55
CA ARG A 582 -0.85 -11.20 -10.74
C ARG A 582 0.67 -11.35 -10.67
N HIS A 583 1.22 -12.49 -11.11
CA HIS A 583 2.66 -12.76 -11.13
C HIS A 583 2.98 -13.81 -12.21
N ALA A 584 4.17 -13.74 -12.81
CA ALA A 584 4.55 -14.62 -13.92
C ALA A 584 4.82 -16.07 -13.49
N ASP A 585 5.27 -16.28 -12.25
CA ASP A 585 5.66 -17.60 -11.72
C ASP A 585 4.83 -17.97 -10.47
N VAL A 586 3.58 -18.37 -10.71
CA VAL A 586 2.64 -18.82 -9.67
C VAL A 586 2.42 -20.31 -9.79
N HIS A 587 2.54 -21.05 -8.68
CA HIS A 587 2.32 -22.49 -8.65
C HIS A 587 1.20 -22.88 -7.70
N CYS A 588 0.24 -23.65 -8.20
CA CYS A 588 -0.77 -24.29 -7.37
C CYS A 588 -0.15 -25.49 -6.64
N LEU A 589 0.06 -25.35 -5.33
CA LEU A 589 0.63 -26.39 -4.47
C LEU A 589 -0.29 -26.62 -3.26
N PRO A 590 -1.43 -27.32 -3.45
CA PRO A 590 -2.43 -27.47 -2.41
C PRO A 590 -1.90 -28.16 -1.16
N SER A 591 -2.55 -27.88 -0.02
CA SER A 591 -2.24 -28.56 1.23
C SER A 591 -2.45 -30.07 1.15
N SER A 592 -1.67 -30.82 1.94
CA SER A 592 -1.73 -32.27 2.03
C SER A 592 -2.16 -32.72 3.43
N VAL A 593 -2.10 -34.02 3.70
CA VAL A 593 -2.40 -34.59 5.01
C VAL A 593 -1.28 -35.51 5.47
N ASP A 594 -1.03 -35.54 6.78
CA ASP A 594 -0.28 -36.64 7.39
C ASP A 594 -1.23 -37.84 7.54
N ALA A 595 -1.38 -38.59 6.43
CA ALA A 595 -2.31 -39.71 6.40
C ALA A 595 -1.96 -40.73 7.50
N ALA A 596 -0.68 -40.96 7.81
CA ALA A 596 -0.28 -41.94 8.83
C ALA A 596 -0.76 -41.55 10.23
N HIS A 597 -0.76 -40.24 10.55
CA HIS A 597 -1.27 -39.72 11.82
C HIS A 597 -2.77 -39.97 12.02
N PHE A 598 -3.57 -39.81 10.95
CA PHE A 598 -5.04 -39.96 11.01
C PHE A 598 -5.55 -41.35 10.62
N SER A 599 -4.72 -42.18 9.97
CA SER A 599 -5.10 -43.52 9.51
C SER A 599 -5.27 -44.50 10.67
N ARG A 600 -6.26 -45.39 10.56
CA ARG A 600 -6.30 -46.63 11.35
C ARG A 600 -5.35 -47.64 10.70
N PRO A 601 -4.30 -48.14 11.37
CA PRO A 601 -3.45 -49.17 10.79
C PRO A 601 -4.28 -50.42 10.50
N ALA A 602 -4.32 -50.85 9.24
CA ALA A 602 -5.02 -52.06 8.84
C ALA A 602 -4.40 -53.28 9.56
N GLY A 603 -5.21 -53.98 10.36
CA GLY A 603 -4.81 -55.23 11.02
C GLY A 603 -4.27 -55.12 12.46
N THR A 604 -4.24 -53.93 13.07
CA THR A 604 -3.91 -53.81 14.50
C THR A 604 -4.99 -53.01 15.24
N ASP A 605 -5.53 -53.58 16.33
CA ASP A 605 -6.42 -52.94 17.31
C ASP A 605 -5.81 -51.70 18.02
N ALA A 606 -4.67 -51.17 17.58
CA ALA A 606 -3.92 -50.14 18.30
C ALA A 606 -4.72 -48.83 18.49
N LEU A 607 -5.48 -48.38 17.47
CA LEU A 607 -6.37 -47.22 17.59
C LEU A 607 -7.72 -47.55 18.25
N ALA A 608 -8.11 -48.82 18.31
CA ALA A 608 -9.25 -49.27 19.12
C ALA A 608 -8.89 -49.40 20.62
N ARG A 609 -7.58 -49.41 20.94
CA ARG A 609 -7.03 -49.46 22.32
C ARG A 609 -6.49 -48.12 22.81
N ALA A 610 -6.39 -47.10 21.96
CA ALA A 610 -6.09 -45.74 22.41
C ALA A 610 -7.27 -45.29 23.30
N PRO A 611 -7.02 -44.89 24.56
CA PRO A 611 -8.10 -44.44 25.44
C PRO A 611 -8.79 -43.25 24.79
N GLU A 612 -10.12 -43.31 24.73
CA GLU A 612 -10.92 -42.21 24.24
C GLU A 612 -10.60 -40.93 25.04
N PRO A 613 -10.48 -39.75 24.40
CA PRO A 613 -10.18 -38.52 25.12
C PRO A 613 -11.22 -38.28 26.21
N ALA A 614 -10.77 -38.01 27.44
CA ALA A 614 -11.64 -37.82 28.60
C ALA A 614 -12.69 -36.72 28.37
N ALA A 615 -12.37 -35.72 27.55
CA ALA A 615 -13.25 -34.62 27.18
C ALA A 615 -14.50 -35.05 26.39
N GLN A 616 -14.49 -36.21 25.71
CA GLN A 616 -15.65 -36.74 24.98
C GLN A 616 -16.13 -38.12 25.42
N ALA A 617 -15.40 -38.81 26.32
CA ALA A 617 -15.69 -40.18 26.74
C ALA A 617 -17.11 -40.38 27.30
N ASN A 618 -17.67 -39.37 27.97
CA ASN A 618 -19.00 -39.44 28.58
C ASN A 618 -20.14 -38.94 27.67
N LEU A 619 -19.84 -38.54 26.43
CA LEU A 619 -20.86 -38.03 25.51
C LEU A 619 -21.61 -39.19 24.84
N ALA A 620 -22.94 -39.12 24.80
CA ALA A 620 -23.77 -40.10 24.10
C ALA A 620 -23.55 -40.07 22.58
N GLY A 621 -23.98 -41.12 21.87
CA GLY A 621 -24.06 -41.12 20.41
C GLY A 621 -25.43 -40.65 19.90
N PRO A 622 -25.53 -40.21 18.62
CA PRO A 622 -24.44 -40.04 17.67
C PRO A 622 -23.66 -38.75 17.91
N ARG A 623 -22.35 -38.78 17.62
CA ARG A 623 -21.44 -37.64 17.78
C ARG A 623 -21.07 -37.06 16.42
N ILE A 624 -21.28 -35.77 16.26
CA ILE A 624 -21.07 -35.05 15.01
C ILE A 624 -20.05 -33.96 15.29
N GLY A 625 -18.87 -34.07 14.68
CA GLY A 625 -17.70 -33.32 15.15
C GLY A 625 -17.06 -32.41 14.11
N TYR A 626 -16.45 -31.34 14.60
CA TYR A 626 -15.56 -30.46 13.86
C TYR A 626 -14.30 -30.23 14.69
N PHE A 627 -13.13 -30.22 14.05
CA PHE A 627 -11.95 -29.61 14.63
C PHE A 627 -11.35 -28.51 13.75
N GLY A 628 -10.69 -27.55 14.39
CA GLY A 628 -10.04 -26.41 13.75
C GLY A 628 -10.30 -25.12 14.54
N ALA A 629 -9.72 -24.01 14.09
CA ALA A 629 -10.05 -22.70 14.65
C ALA A 629 -11.57 -22.45 14.59
N ILE A 630 -12.13 -21.97 15.69
CA ILE A 630 -13.52 -21.49 15.79
C ILE A 630 -13.46 -19.98 15.62
N ASP A 631 -13.52 -19.54 14.37
CA ASP A 631 -13.44 -18.14 13.96
C ASP A 631 -14.63 -17.76 13.07
N GLU A 632 -14.53 -16.61 12.42
CA GLU A 632 -15.57 -16.10 11.53
C GLU A 632 -15.95 -17.01 10.37
N ARG A 633 -15.07 -17.94 9.98
CA ARG A 633 -15.32 -18.87 8.88
C ARG A 633 -16.30 -19.97 9.26
N VAL A 634 -16.53 -20.23 10.55
CA VAL A 634 -17.49 -21.25 11.02
C VAL A 634 -18.90 -20.65 11.04
N ASP A 635 -19.86 -21.31 10.39
CA ASP A 635 -21.28 -20.92 10.40
C ASP A 635 -21.92 -21.28 11.74
N LEU A 636 -21.81 -20.37 12.72
CA LEU A 636 -22.45 -20.51 14.04
C LEU A 636 -23.98 -20.56 13.96
N GLY A 637 -24.57 -20.02 12.89
CA GLY A 637 -26.01 -20.13 12.60
C GLY A 637 -26.41 -21.56 12.29
N LEU A 638 -25.64 -22.22 11.43
CA LEU A 638 -25.80 -23.63 11.10
C LEU A 638 -25.61 -24.53 12.33
N ILE A 639 -24.59 -24.31 13.15
CA ILE A 639 -24.37 -25.07 14.39
C ILE A 639 -25.58 -24.95 15.34
N ARG A 640 -26.09 -23.73 15.53
CA ARG A 640 -27.30 -23.50 16.35
C ARG A 640 -28.51 -24.26 15.82
N ARG A 641 -28.69 -24.29 14.50
CA ARG A 641 -29.82 -24.96 13.85
C ARG A 641 -29.71 -26.48 13.97
N LEU A 642 -28.52 -27.06 13.76
CA LEU A 642 -28.27 -28.49 13.94
C LEU A 642 -28.61 -28.95 15.35
N ALA A 643 -28.19 -28.18 16.37
CA ALA A 643 -28.46 -28.49 17.76
C ALA A 643 -29.97 -28.47 18.08
N ALA A 644 -30.71 -27.49 17.55
CA ALA A 644 -32.15 -27.34 17.76
C ALA A 644 -32.98 -28.39 17.02
N ASP A 645 -32.66 -28.67 15.76
CA ASP A 645 -33.43 -29.61 14.92
C ASP A 645 -33.21 -31.07 15.34
N ARG A 646 -32.05 -31.38 15.95
CA ARG A 646 -31.68 -32.74 16.40
C ARG A 646 -31.09 -32.73 17.82
N PRO A 647 -31.92 -32.58 18.88
CA PRO A 647 -31.46 -32.54 20.27
C PRO A 647 -30.74 -33.80 20.76
N GLY A 648 -30.92 -34.95 20.08
CA GLY A 648 -30.24 -36.20 20.39
C GLY A 648 -28.80 -36.30 19.88
N TRP A 649 -28.40 -35.46 18.92
CA TRP A 649 -27.03 -35.45 18.39
C TRP A 649 -26.10 -34.70 19.33
N GLN A 650 -24.89 -35.19 19.55
CA GLN A 650 -23.85 -34.48 20.30
C GLN A 650 -22.92 -33.76 19.32
N LEU A 651 -23.01 -32.43 19.26
CA LEU A 651 -22.14 -31.59 18.44
C LEU A 651 -20.81 -31.34 19.17
N VAL A 652 -19.73 -31.93 18.68
CA VAL A 652 -18.41 -31.90 19.34
C VAL A 652 -17.49 -30.93 18.59
N MET A 653 -17.20 -29.79 19.19
CA MET A 653 -16.45 -28.69 18.58
C MET A 653 -15.07 -28.56 19.25
N VAL A 654 -14.00 -28.91 18.53
CA VAL A 654 -12.63 -29.00 19.06
C VAL A 654 -11.73 -27.94 18.43
N GLY A 655 -11.28 -26.97 19.21
CA GLY A 655 -10.32 -25.96 18.77
C GLY A 655 -10.42 -24.63 19.52
N PRO A 656 -9.42 -23.74 19.35
CA PRO A 656 -9.43 -22.42 19.97
C PRO A 656 -10.49 -21.52 19.34
N VAL A 657 -11.06 -20.62 20.14
CA VAL A 657 -11.92 -19.53 19.67
C VAL A 657 -11.02 -18.33 19.32
N VAL A 658 -11.07 -17.88 18.07
CA VAL A 658 -10.14 -16.86 17.55
C VAL A 658 -10.90 -15.81 16.74
N GLY A 659 -10.61 -14.53 16.95
CA GLY A 659 -11.16 -13.43 16.13
C GLY A 659 -12.66 -13.16 16.29
N ILE A 660 -13.35 -13.90 17.16
CA ILE A 660 -14.77 -13.72 17.46
C ILE A 660 -14.99 -13.63 18.97
N ASP A 661 -16.08 -12.96 19.38
CA ASP A 661 -16.49 -12.90 20.77
C ASP A 661 -16.96 -14.29 21.25
N PRO A 662 -16.30 -14.90 22.27
CA PRO A 662 -16.75 -16.18 22.83
C PRO A 662 -18.21 -16.17 23.31
N ALA A 663 -18.75 -15.01 23.69
CA ALA A 663 -20.15 -14.87 24.08
C ALA A 663 -21.14 -15.06 22.90
N ALA A 664 -20.66 -14.95 21.65
CA ALA A 664 -21.48 -15.17 20.45
C ALA A 664 -21.70 -16.66 20.13
N LEU A 665 -20.96 -17.56 20.77
CA LEU A 665 -21.06 -19.00 20.53
C LEU A 665 -22.45 -19.53 20.96
N PRO A 666 -23.15 -20.32 20.11
CA PRO A 666 -24.43 -20.89 20.48
C PRO A 666 -24.27 -21.85 21.67
N GLN A 667 -25.20 -21.74 22.62
CA GLN A 667 -25.27 -22.56 23.82
C GLN A 667 -26.49 -23.48 23.73
N ALA A 668 -26.27 -24.79 23.82
CA ALA A 668 -27.32 -25.80 23.94
C ALA A 668 -26.75 -27.02 24.67
N ALA A 669 -27.60 -27.82 25.30
CA ALA A 669 -27.19 -28.97 26.11
C ALA A 669 -26.42 -30.05 25.33
N ASN A 670 -26.52 -30.02 24.00
CA ASN A 670 -25.89 -30.96 23.09
C ASN A 670 -24.79 -30.34 22.21
N ILE A 671 -24.30 -29.13 22.55
CA ILE A 671 -23.13 -28.50 21.94
C ILE A 671 -21.98 -28.53 22.94
N HIS A 672 -20.84 -29.08 22.53
CA HIS A 672 -19.66 -29.26 23.36
C HIS A 672 -18.47 -28.50 22.79
N TRP A 673 -18.17 -27.32 23.35
CA TRP A 673 -17.00 -26.52 23.00
C TRP A 673 -15.80 -26.97 23.83
N LEU A 674 -14.93 -27.81 23.27
CA LEU A 674 -13.85 -28.48 24.00
C LEU A 674 -12.54 -27.67 24.03
N GLY A 675 -12.51 -26.51 23.38
CA GLY A 675 -11.33 -25.64 23.32
C GLY A 675 -10.17 -26.27 22.54
N GLN A 676 -8.99 -25.66 22.64
CA GLN A 676 -7.78 -26.15 21.98
C GLN A 676 -7.34 -27.49 22.58
N GLN A 677 -7.00 -28.43 21.70
CA GLN A 677 -6.47 -29.75 22.04
C GLN A 677 -5.15 -29.97 21.31
N ASP A 678 -4.30 -30.85 21.83
CA ASP A 678 -3.05 -31.19 21.17
C ASP A 678 -3.29 -31.91 19.84
N HIS A 679 -2.53 -31.55 18.82
CA HIS A 679 -2.66 -32.16 17.49
C HIS A 679 -2.51 -33.69 17.52
N ALA A 680 -1.72 -34.21 18.48
CA ALA A 680 -1.52 -35.64 18.69
C ALA A 680 -2.82 -36.39 19.07
N ASP A 681 -3.77 -35.70 19.71
CA ASP A 681 -5.00 -36.30 20.23
C ASP A 681 -6.17 -36.24 19.23
N LEU A 682 -6.08 -35.38 18.21
CA LEU A 682 -7.14 -35.19 17.21
C LEU A 682 -7.59 -36.50 16.53
N PRO A 683 -6.71 -37.45 16.16
CA PRO A 683 -7.15 -38.73 15.59
C PRO A 683 -8.07 -39.52 16.54
N ALA A 684 -7.83 -39.46 17.85
CA ALA A 684 -8.65 -40.14 18.86
C ALA A 684 -10.02 -39.46 19.02
N PHE A 685 -10.08 -38.13 18.94
CA PHE A 685 -11.34 -37.39 18.87
C PHE A 685 -12.17 -37.82 17.66
N VAL A 686 -11.58 -37.69 16.46
CA VAL A 686 -12.22 -38.02 15.19
C VAL A 686 -12.67 -39.48 15.16
N ALA A 687 -11.86 -40.41 15.67
CA ALA A 687 -12.20 -41.83 15.74
C ALA A 687 -13.51 -42.10 16.50
N GLY A 688 -13.85 -41.25 17.49
CA GLY A 688 -15.09 -41.31 18.26
C GLY A 688 -16.30 -40.62 17.61
N TRP A 689 -16.16 -39.96 16.46
CA TRP A 689 -17.26 -39.27 15.77
C TRP A 689 -17.94 -40.16 14.73
N ASP A 690 -19.24 -39.99 14.56
CA ASP A 690 -20.02 -40.70 13.53
C ASP A 690 -20.03 -39.93 12.19
N VAL A 691 -20.03 -38.59 12.25
CA VAL A 691 -19.98 -37.70 11.09
C VAL A 691 -19.04 -36.53 11.37
N CYS A 692 -18.20 -36.18 10.40
CA CYS A 692 -17.32 -35.01 10.46
C CYS A 692 -17.91 -33.84 9.66
N LEU A 693 -17.83 -32.64 10.23
CA LEU A 693 -18.40 -31.43 9.65
C LEU A 693 -17.34 -30.55 9.00
N LEU A 694 -17.74 -29.92 7.89
CA LEU A 694 -17.10 -28.73 7.31
C LEU A 694 -18.14 -27.59 7.27
N PRO A 695 -18.52 -27.01 8.42
CA PRO A 695 -19.67 -26.11 8.55
C PRO A 695 -19.25 -24.66 8.30
N PHE A 696 -18.73 -24.36 7.11
CA PHE A 696 -18.18 -23.05 6.82
C PHE A 696 -19.27 -22.06 6.36
N ALA A 697 -19.18 -20.82 6.84
CA ALA A 697 -19.97 -19.69 6.33
C ALA A 697 -19.66 -19.48 4.85
N LEU A 698 -20.61 -18.95 4.08
CA LEU A 698 -20.43 -18.68 2.64
C LEU A 698 -20.34 -17.18 2.39
N ASP A 699 -19.18 -16.60 2.72
CA ASP A 699 -18.88 -15.17 2.58
C ASP A 699 -17.46 -14.96 2.01
N GLU A 700 -16.98 -13.72 2.01
CA GLU A 700 -15.66 -13.39 1.45
C GLU A 700 -14.51 -14.13 2.16
N SER A 701 -14.63 -14.42 3.46
CA SER A 701 -13.57 -15.07 4.25
C SER A 701 -13.35 -16.55 3.88
N THR A 702 -14.35 -17.19 3.27
CA THR A 702 -14.28 -18.61 2.87
C THR A 702 -14.25 -18.81 1.35
N ARG A 703 -14.27 -17.72 0.58
CA ARG A 703 -14.31 -17.73 -0.88
C ARG A 703 -13.18 -18.54 -1.53
N PHE A 704 -11.98 -18.46 -0.95
CA PHE A 704 -10.76 -19.15 -1.40
C PHE A 704 -10.29 -20.24 -0.42
N LEU A 705 -11.18 -20.68 0.48
CA LEU A 705 -10.84 -21.65 1.52
C LEU A 705 -10.59 -23.04 0.92
N SER A 706 -9.45 -23.63 1.27
CA SER A 706 -9.11 -25.04 0.98
C SER A 706 -8.81 -25.78 2.29
N PRO A 707 -9.85 -26.30 2.99
CA PRO A 707 -9.71 -26.79 4.36
C PRO A 707 -8.99 -28.15 4.42
N THR A 708 -7.88 -28.21 5.16
CA THR A 708 -7.08 -29.44 5.36
C THR A 708 -7.87 -30.54 6.05
N GLN A 709 -8.86 -30.17 6.87
CA GLN A 709 -9.76 -31.08 7.56
C GLN A 709 -10.45 -32.06 6.61
N THR A 710 -10.70 -31.64 5.37
CA THR A 710 -11.26 -32.51 4.34
C THR A 710 -10.41 -33.77 4.15
N LEU A 711 -9.09 -33.61 4.01
CA LEU A 711 -8.16 -34.72 3.82
C LEU A 711 -7.92 -35.49 5.14
N GLU A 712 -7.92 -34.80 6.28
CA GLU A 712 -7.76 -35.41 7.61
C GLU A 712 -8.93 -36.34 7.94
N TYR A 713 -10.17 -35.91 7.68
CA TYR A 713 -11.36 -36.76 7.86
C TYR A 713 -11.39 -37.92 6.86
N MET A 714 -10.89 -37.72 5.62
CA MET A 714 -10.74 -38.81 4.67
C MET A 714 -9.75 -39.86 5.16
N ALA A 715 -8.60 -39.43 5.70
CA ALA A 715 -7.59 -40.32 6.27
C ALA A 715 -8.12 -41.09 7.49
N ALA A 716 -8.95 -40.45 8.31
CA ALA A 716 -9.65 -41.09 9.43
C ALA A 716 -10.81 -42.02 9.00
N GLY A 717 -11.15 -42.07 7.71
CA GLY A 717 -12.20 -42.92 7.16
C GLY A 717 -13.61 -42.51 7.58
N LYS A 718 -13.84 -41.23 7.92
CA LYS A 718 -15.12 -40.74 8.43
C LYS A 718 -16.01 -40.17 7.32
N PRO A 719 -17.35 -40.35 7.40
CA PRO A 719 -18.30 -39.61 6.58
C PRO A 719 -18.15 -38.11 6.80
N ILE A 720 -18.18 -37.33 5.72
CA ILE A 720 -17.99 -35.88 5.76
C ILE A 720 -19.22 -35.19 5.19
N VAL A 721 -19.73 -34.19 5.91
CA VAL A 721 -20.79 -33.28 5.45
C VAL A 721 -20.27 -31.86 5.50
N GLY A 722 -20.44 -31.10 4.42
CA GLY A 722 -19.88 -29.75 4.30
C GLY A 722 -20.78 -28.79 3.55
N THR A 723 -20.59 -27.50 3.82
CA THR A 723 -21.17 -26.42 3.02
C THR A 723 -20.47 -26.36 1.65
N PRO A 724 -21.09 -25.74 0.61
CA PRO A 724 -20.55 -25.71 -0.75
C PRO A 724 -19.34 -24.76 -0.93
N VAL A 725 -18.28 -24.96 -0.15
CA VAL A 725 -16.99 -24.29 -0.35
C VAL A 725 -16.39 -24.70 -1.69
N ARG A 726 -16.00 -23.72 -2.52
CA ARG A 726 -15.63 -23.92 -3.93
C ARG A 726 -14.58 -25.02 -4.14
N ASP A 727 -13.49 -25.00 -3.38
CA ASP A 727 -12.39 -25.97 -3.54
C ASP A 727 -12.79 -27.38 -3.08
N VAL A 728 -13.63 -27.48 -2.05
CA VAL A 728 -14.17 -28.76 -1.57
C VAL A 728 -15.11 -29.37 -2.61
N VAL A 729 -16.03 -28.57 -3.17
CA VAL A 729 -16.95 -29.02 -4.23
C VAL A 729 -16.16 -29.51 -5.44
N THR A 730 -15.19 -28.70 -5.90
CA THR A 730 -14.43 -28.97 -7.11
C THR A 730 -13.50 -30.19 -6.96
N SER A 731 -12.80 -30.30 -5.82
CA SER A 731 -11.76 -31.32 -5.64
C SER A 731 -12.29 -32.60 -5.00
N HIS A 732 -13.36 -32.51 -4.21
CA HIS A 732 -13.78 -33.55 -3.28
C HIS A 732 -15.30 -33.80 -3.23
N GLY A 733 -16.10 -33.19 -4.11
CA GLY A 733 -17.57 -33.30 -4.11
C GLY A 733 -18.12 -34.72 -4.36
N ALA A 734 -17.31 -35.64 -4.89
CA ALA A 734 -17.67 -37.05 -5.01
C ALA A 734 -17.55 -37.85 -3.69
N ILE A 735 -16.86 -37.28 -2.68
CA ILE A 735 -16.57 -37.91 -1.40
C ILE A 735 -17.29 -37.17 -0.26
N VAL A 736 -17.31 -35.83 -0.31
CA VAL A 736 -17.98 -34.99 0.69
C VAL A 736 -19.44 -34.81 0.30
N ARG A 737 -20.36 -35.03 1.24
CA ARG A 737 -21.77 -34.69 1.05
C ARG A 737 -21.95 -33.18 1.16
N ILE A 738 -22.16 -32.53 0.03
CA ILE A 738 -22.31 -31.08 -0.05
C ILE A 738 -23.76 -30.69 0.19
N ALA A 739 -24.01 -29.80 1.15
CA ALA A 739 -25.34 -29.30 1.47
C ALA A 739 -25.33 -27.77 1.63
N GLY A 740 -26.15 -27.08 0.84
CA GLY A 740 -26.19 -25.61 0.77
C GLY A 740 -27.21 -24.93 1.70
N THR A 741 -28.08 -25.68 2.37
CA THR A 741 -29.07 -25.13 3.32
C THR A 741 -29.04 -25.93 4.61
N PRO A 742 -29.46 -25.34 5.75
CA PRO A 742 -29.50 -26.06 7.03
C PRO A 742 -30.33 -27.35 6.98
N GLU A 743 -31.46 -27.34 6.27
CA GLU A 743 -32.33 -28.52 6.11
C GLU A 743 -31.65 -29.63 5.30
N ALA A 744 -30.99 -29.26 4.20
CA ALA A 744 -30.21 -30.20 3.41
C ALA A 744 -29.01 -30.74 4.19
N PHE A 745 -28.41 -29.92 5.06
CA PHE A 745 -27.26 -30.29 5.88
C PHE A 745 -27.65 -31.30 6.96
N VAL A 746 -28.77 -31.08 7.66
CA VAL A 746 -29.36 -32.08 8.57
C VAL A 746 -29.64 -33.38 7.82
N SER A 747 -30.29 -33.32 6.65
CA SER A 747 -30.60 -34.52 5.87
C SER A 747 -29.33 -35.27 5.42
N ALA A 748 -28.28 -34.55 5.02
CA ALA A 748 -26.99 -35.14 4.64
C ALA A 748 -26.31 -35.85 5.83
N CYS A 749 -26.37 -35.28 7.04
CA CYS A 749 -25.91 -35.93 8.26
C CYS A 749 -26.71 -37.19 8.58
N GLU A 750 -28.04 -37.16 8.46
CA GLU A 750 -28.90 -38.34 8.65
C GLU A 750 -28.57 -39.47 7.66
N GLN A 751 -28.35 -39.12 6.38
CA GLN A 751 -27.96 -40.07 5.35
C GLN A 751 -26.57 -40.67 5.62
N ALA A 752 -25.64 -39.87 6.15
CA ALA A 752 -24.32 -40.36 6.56
C ALA A 752 -24.42 -41.34 7.75
N LEU A 753 -25.25 -41.04 8.75
CA LEU A 753 -25.52 -41.91 9.90
C LEU A 753 -26.21 -43.23 9.50
N ALA A 754 -27.13 -43.17 8.53
CA ALA A 754 -27.89 -44.32 8.04
C ALA A 754 -27.16 -45.13 6.94
N GLN A 755 -25.92 -44.76 6.58
CA GLN A 755 -25.26 -45.33 5.41
C GLN A 755 -25.00 -46.84 5.57
N PRO A 756 -25.41 -47.68 4.59
CA PRO A 756 -25.18 -49.11 4.66
C PRO A 756 -23.68 -49.44 4.50
N PRO A 757 -23.22 -50.60 5.03
CA PRO A 757 -21.80 -50.99 4.99
C PRO A 757 -21.19 -51.01 3.57
N GLU A 758 -21.96 -51.44 2.57
CA GLU A 758 -21.48 -51.50 1.17
C GLU A 758 -21.18 -50.11 0.60
N ALA A 759 -22.07 -49.14 0.84
CA ALA A 759 -21.87 -47.76 0.42
C ALA A 759 -20.70 -47.12 1.18
N ARG A 760 -20.53 -47.43 2.47
CA ARG A 760 -19.35 -47.01 3.26
C ARG A 760 -18.05 -47.55 2.67
N ALA A 761 -18.02 -48.81 2.27
CA ALA A 761 -16.85 -49.43 1.63
C ALA A 761 -16.54 -48.81 0.26
N ALA A 762 -17.56 -48.47 -0.53
CA ALA A 762 -17.37 -47.75 -1.80
C ALA A 762 -16.79 -46.34 -1.60
N GLU A 763 -17.34 -45.57 -0.64
CA GLU A 763 -16.85 -44.23 -0.29
C GLU A 763 -15.41 -44.29 0.25
N GLN A 764 -15.07 -45.31 1.04
CA GLN A 764 -13.72 -45.53 1.54
C GLN A 764 -12.68 -45.72 0.41
N ARG A 765 -13.02 -46.47 -0.65
CA ARG A 765 -12.13 -46.61 -1.82
C ARG A 765 -11.87 -45.29 -2.55
N LEU A 766 -12.88 -44.41 -2.62
CA LEU A 766 -12.72 -43.07 -3.20
C LEU A 766 -11.78 -42.20 -2.34
N ARG A 767 -11.90 -42.28 -1.00
CA ARG A 767 -11.00 -41.60 -0.07
C ARG A 767 -9.56 -42.06 -0.23
N GLU A 768 -9.32 -43.36 -0.28
CA GLU A 768 -7.98 -43.94 -0.48
C GLU A 768 -7.36 -43.48 -1.82
N ALA A 769 -8.15 -43.47 -2.90
CA ALA A 769 -7.71 -42.96 -4.20
C ALA A 769 -7.37 -41.45 -4.15
N ALA A 770 -8.16 -40.64 -3.44
CA ALA A 770 -7.88 -39.21 -3.26
C ALA A 770 -6.61 -38.97 -2.42
N LEU A 771 -6.45 -39.70 -1.31
CA LEU A 771 -5.29 -39.60 -0.42
C LEU A 771 -3.98 -40.00 -1.10
N ALA A 772 -4.01 -41.03 -1.96
CA ALA A 772 -2.83 -41.47 -2.71
C ALA A 772 -2.24 -40.35 -3.60
N ARG A 773 -3.08 -39.40 -4.04
CA ARG A 773 -2.68 -38.29 -4.92
C ARG A 773 -2.00 -37.14 -4.18
N THR A 774 -2.11 -37.05 -2.87
CA THR A 774 -1.54 -35.96 -2.06
C THR A 774 -0.37 -36.43 -1.16
N SER A 775 0.59 -35.55 -0.86
CA SER A 775 1.74 -35.89 0.00
C SER A 775 2.54 -34.65 0.36
N TRP A 776 2.73 -34.40 1.67
CA TRP A 776 3.61 -33.34 2.15
C TRP A 776 5.05 -33.48 1.66
N ASN A 777 5.56 -34.71 1.52
CA ASN A 777 6.91 -34.95 1.00
C ASN A 777 7.03 -34.54 -0.47
N ARG A 778 6.04 -34.86 -1.31
CA ARG A 778 6.05 -34.47 -2.72
C ARG A 778 5.90 -32.96 -2.89
N THR A 779 5.03 -32.34 -2.10
CA THR A 779 4.84 -30.87 -2.13
C THR A 779 6.12 -30.15 -1.67
N ALA A 780 6.73 -30.57 -0.57
CA ALA A 780 7.98 -29.98 -0.08
C ALA A 780 9.14 -30.18 -1.08
N ALA A 781 9.28 -31.39 -1.65
CA ALA A 781 10.29 -31.65 -2.68
C ALA A 781 10.07 -30.74 -3.91
N ARG A 782 8.82 -30.60 -4.36
CA ARG A 782 8.50 -29.71 -5.48
C ARG A 782 8.81 -28.25 -5.20
N MET A 783 8.52 -27.76 -4.00
CA MET A 783 8.88 -26.39 -3.58
C MET A 783 10.39 -26.20 -3.55
N ALA A 784 11.13 -27.16 -2.99
CA ALA A 784 12.59 -27.12 -2.97
C ALA A 784 13.18 -27.10 -4.38
N ASP A 785 12.71 -27.98 -5.27
CA ASP A 785 13.19 -28.05 -6.64
C ASP A 785 12.94 -26.74 -7.41
N LEU A 786 11.82 -26.05 -7.16
CA LEU A 786 11.52 -24.74 -7.75
C LEU A 786 12.46 -23.65 -7.23
N ILE A 787 12.70 -23.61 -5.91
CA ILE A 787 13.63 -22.66 -5.29
C ILE A 787 15.05 -22.90 -5.80
N GLU A 788 15.53 -24.15 -5.79
CA GLU A 788 16.87 -24.53 -6.28
C GLU A 788 17.05 -24.21 -7.76
N ALA A 789 16.04 -24.47 -8.60
CA ALA A 789 16.11 -24.14 -10.02
C ALA A 789 16.25 -22.63 -10.22
N ARG A 790 15.58 -21.82 -9.39
CA ARG A 790 15.61 -20.37 -9.51
C ARG A 790 16.90 -19.77 -8.96
N ASP A 791 17.42 -20.30 -7.85
CA ASP A 791 18.75 -19.95 -7.34
C ASP A 791 19.87 -20.35 -8.32
N ALA A 792 19.79 -21.51 -8.97
CA ALA A 792 20.75 -21.93 -9.98
C ALA A 792 20.74 -21.00 -11.21
N ALA A 793 19.56 -20.58 -11.67
CA ALA A 793 19.44 -19.62 -12.77
C ALA A 793 20.08 -18.26 -12.42
N ARG A 794 19.86 -17.79 -11.19
CA ARG A 794 20.51 -16.57 -10.65
C ARG A 794 22.03 -16.70 -10.62
N LEU A 795 22.55 -17.82 -10.13
CA LEU A 795 24.00 -18.09 -10.07
C LEU A 795 24.61 -18.14 -11.48
N ALA A 796 23.91 -18.74 -12.45
CA ALA A 796 24.37 -18.78 -13.83
C ALA A 796 24.43 -17.38 -14.47
N ALA A 797 23.41 -16.54 -14.24
CA ALA A 797 23.40 -15.15 -14.71
C ALA A 797 24.56 -14.33 -14.08
N ALA A 798 24.75 -14.46 -12.77
CA ALA A 798 25.86 -13.86 -12.04
C ALA A 798 27.24 -14.25 -12.59
N GLN A 799 27.42 -15.53 -12.95
CA GLN A 799 28.67 -16.01 -13.56
C GLN A 799 28.87 -15.49 -14.98
N ALA A 800 27.81 -15.38 -15.78
CA ALA A 800 27.89 -14.84 -17.14
C ALA A 800 28.34 -13.36 -17.13
N ASP A 801 27.79 -12.54 -16.22
CA ASP A 801 28.17 -11.13 -16.07
C ASP A 801 29.62 -10.94 -15.60
N ALA A 802 30.13 -11.86 -14.77
CA ALA A 802 31.51 -11.87 -14.33
C ALA A 802 32.50 -12.24 -15.47
N VAL A 803 32.07 -13.00 -16.47
CA VAL A 803 32.91 -13.39 -17.63
C VAL A 803 32.99 -12.28 -18.68
N VAL A 804 31.92 -11.50 -18.87
CA VAL A 804 31.88 -10.38 -19.83
C VAL A 804 32.69 -9.17 -19.36
N SER A 805 32.94 -9.05 -18.05
CA SER A 805 33.69 -7.95 -17.41
C SER A 805 35.20 -8.20 -17.23
N GLY A 806 35.75 -9.26 -17.84
CA GLY A 806 37.19 -9.54 -17.81
C GLY A 806 38.04 -8.47 -18.54
N PRO A 807 39.31 -8.25 -18.15
CA PRO A 807 40.15 -7.21 -18.73
C PRO A 807 40.42 -7.48 -20.22
N PRO A 808 40.50 -6.44 -21.07
CA PRO A 808 40.69 -6.62 -22.50
C PRO A 808 42.04 -7.31 -22.78
N PRO A 809 42.14 -8.14 -23.83
CA PRO A 809 43.38 -8.80 -24.20
C PRO A 809 44.46 -7.74 -24.51
N MET A 810 45.62 -7.84 -23.86
CA MET A 810 46.79 -7.01 -24.14
C MET A 810 47.19 -7.14 -25.62
N THR A 811 47.12 -6.03 -26.35
CA THR A 811 47.66 -5.91 -27.70
C THR A 811 49.21 -5.89 -27.64
N PRO A 812 49.92 -6.62 -28.51
CA PRO A 812 51.37 -6.59 -28.53
C PRO A 812 51.87 -5.23 -29.03
N ALA A 813 52.78 -4.62 -28.26
CA ALA A 813 53.39 -3.34 -28.59
C ALA A 813 54.11 -3.41 -29.95
N ALA A 814 53.70 -2.54 -30.88
CA ALA A 814 54.42 -2.28 -32.10
C ALA A 814 55.71 -1.50 -31.78
N ALA A 815 56.84 -2.07 -32.15
CA ALA A 815 58.15 -1.43 -32.10
C ALA A 815 58.17 -0.23 -33.06
N VAL A 816 58.57 0.94 -32.54
CA VAL A 816 58.89 2.12 -33.33
C VAL A 816 60.32 1.98 -33.86
N ALA A 817 60.45 2.09 -35.18
CA ALA A 817 61.64 2.60 -35.86
C ALA A 817 61.20 3.81 -36.69
#